data_AF-A0A960XW69-F1
#
_entry.id   AF-A0A960XW69-F1
#
_cell.length_a   1.000
_cell.length_b   1.000
_cell.length_c   1.000
_cell.angle_alpha   90.00
_cell.angle_beta   90.00
_cell.angle_gamma   90.00
#
_symmetry.space_group_name_H-M   'P 1'
#
loop_
_entity.id
_entity.type
_entity.pdbx_description
1 polymer ?
#
loop_
_entity_poly.entity_id
_entity_poly.type
_entity_poly.pdbx_seq_one_letter_code
_entity_poly.pdbx_strand_id
1 'polypeptide(L)'
;MTHTVNGISLGTSRGVSLPQATNPTVTLVSVLSHHEKVESLKLGSLDGNTITLCSGGCTTDTFTTDLTASSLAPENGGNPYYYEIELPNGRKYYKQLTFNYGTFSSNPNGIQANIGAAVLDNAHMMEVLSRIFERFSAQDFKVTNKTFNDFASERTTTVRRPGCIDSTDIDSGTNPSYYHDFEYIRSYGNGTGAYSEGYGYCGFFINNFSTGLGSSDFTIDVYVKSISVNPTVGSSVPNVDANLSAYDNGTAGLGVDINGHQVHLDLILVSKLSDTCGFCLLAVVLGSGDKIAFTAEAVMDYDGSPGNRKISRARVTPTTDTNGMMSFTIKTPFQTDDPYFNLSDPDEVSGDPRRFHMQPWSNDISVTNLQAKASTAGIFSWGFIGDLIASIATGIASNITPIIQPQIVQSILQDVVEQIAPNVINAILDNLQNPGLPIPLPSHLPAPLSNTELRLKLKVEQGMQARQDGANRGLVGLAGTGITATMSPPNPNAPQAMLGTNSFNVYRSGAPSWSYPFSQSAAKPGLLLALHSDALNQAMFSLWQAGALSLAIDASFINQINTYAGNDPLRQLTDDLLKVGTLVTVLAPGKDTITGLDGGGSPFVIDSDDDVIIQVNPVLTPALRFAPLAGGAGTEKPDLILDWGDLELVIKGKKPDNSTYTITRIRTSLAAAGSADLIAFSNPTGNPAFANTTALQVQIDPNNMYYIVEVLEGPTNNPYGLDPEKIYRVVDPLVKSLVVPLLNNILYEVPLAKQIPLSTSVSNGLRTSSGACWLNLDRNVIRVETLPIPSNETTPYLFARLEAMTADKGEVIGCP
;
A
#
# COMPACT_ATOMS: atom_id res chain seq x y z
N MET A 1 6.79 -30.60 -35.96
CA MET A 1 7.22 -29.25 -36.37
C MET A 1 7.94 -28.61 -35.19
N THR A 2 9.01 -27.86 -35.42
CA THR A 2 9.73 -27.11 -34.36
C THR A 2 9.83 -25.64 -34.76
N HIS A 3 9.96 -24.76 -33.77
CA HIS A 3 9.87 -23.32 -33.98
C HIS A 3 10.97 -22.59 -33.21
N THR A 4 11.55 -21.57 -33.82
CA THR A 4 12.41 -20.60 -33.14
C THR A 4 11.97 -19.18 -33.49
N VAL A 5 11.98 -18.28 -32.51
CA VAL A 5 11.75 -16.85 -32.70
C VAL A 5 13.02 -16.11 -32.33
N ASN A 6 13.57 -15.34 -33.27
CA ASN A 6 14.89 -14.69 -33.13
C ASN A 6 15.99 -15.65 -32.59
N GLY A 7 15.95 -16.92 -33.03
CA GLY A 7 16.89 -17.96 -32.62
C GLY A 7 16.58 -18.65 -31.28
N ILE A 8 15.54 -18.22 -30.55
CA ILE A 8 15.11 -18.85 -29.28
C ILE A 8 14.04 -19.90 -29.60
N SER A 9 14.24 -21.15 -29.13
CA SER A 9 13.28 -22.24 -29.35
C SER A 9 11.95 -22.01 -28.60
N LEU A 10 10.84 -22.20 -29.31
CA LEU A 10 9.48 -22.19 -28.77
C LEU A 10 8.99 -23.63 -28.50
N GLY A 11 7.90 -23.79 -27.77
CA GLY A 11 7.31 -25.10 -27.46
C GLY A 11 8.09 -25.92 -26.42
N THR A 12 9.02 -25.30 -25.71
CA THR A 12 9.74 -25.93 -24.59
C THR A 12 8.92 -25.85 -23.29
N SER A 13 9.42 -26.41 -22.19
CA SER A 13 8.82 -26.23 -20.85
C SER A 13 8.95 -24.81 -20.29
N ARG A 14 9.62 -23.90 -21.01
CA ARG A 14 9.84 -22.50 -20.61
C ARG A 14 9.14 -21.58 -21.60
N GLY A 15 8.45 -20.58 -21.08
CA GLY A 15 7.91 -19.49 -21.89
C GLY A 15 9.02 -18.61 -22.48
N VAL A 16 8.72 -17.91 -23.59
CA VAL A 16 9.65 -16.97 -24.25
C VAL A 16 9.11 -15.55 -24.19
N SER A 17 10.00 -14.61 -23.89
CA SER A 17 9.70 -13.18 -23.73
C SER A 17 10.75 -12.35 -24.48
N LEU A 18 10.30 -11.53 -25.43
CA LEU A 18 11.14 -10.78 -26.35
C LEU A 18 10.96 -9.26 -26.15
N PRO A 19 11.92 -8.55 -25.54
CA PRO A 19 11.85 -7.11 -25.41
C PRO A 19 11.94 -6.43 -26.77
N GLN A 20 11.01 -5.54 -27.06
CA GLN A 20 10.97 -4.77 -28.32
C GLN A 20 12.25 -3.96 -28.53
N ALA A 21 12.83 -3.39 -27.47
CA ALA A 21 14.04 -2.57 -27.55
C ALA A 21 15.27 -3.34 -28.07
N THR A 22 15.37 -4.63 -27.78
CA THR A 22 16.47 -5.50 -28.25
C THR A 22 16.07 -6.39 -29.42
N ASN A 23 14.77 -6.51 -29.70
CA ASN A 23 14.19 -7.29 -30.80
C ASN A 23 13.22 -6.41 -31.62
N PRO A 24 13.71 -5.36 -32.32
CA PRO A 24 12.84 -4.48 -33.11
C PRO A 24 12.23 -5.19 -34.33
N THR A 25 12.88 -6.25 -34.80
CA THR A 25 12.37 -7.17 -35.83
C THR A 25 12.21 -8.56 -35.21
N VAL A 26 11.07 -9.19 -35.48
CA VAL A 26 10.73 -10.52 -34.96
C VAL A 26 10.63 -11.50 -36.12
N THR A 27 11.62 -12.38 -36.21
CA THR A 27 11.71 -13.41 -37.25
C THR A 27 11.35 -14.76 -36.66
N LEU A 28 10.29 -15.38 -37.19
CA LEU A 28 9.89 -16.75 -36.89
C LEU A 28 10.51 -17.70 -37.92
N VAL A 29 11.24 -18.70 -37.44
CA VAL A 29 11.77 -19.79 -38.26
C VAL A 29 11.15 -21.10 -37.77
N SER A 30 10.50 -21.81 -38.69
CA SER A 30 9.81 -23.07 -38.39
C SER A 30 10.31 -24.20 -39.28
N VAL A 31 10.51 -25.37 -38.69
CA VAL A 31 10.98 -26.57 -39.39
C VAL A 31 9.92 -27.66 -39.35
N LEU A 32 9.45 -28.06 -40.52
CA LEU A 32 8.45 -29.08 -40.75
C LEU A 32 9.10 -30.37 -41.28
N SER A 33 9.30 -31.34 -40.40
CA SER A 33 9.71 -32.69 -40.80
C SER A 33 8.60 -33.35 -41.62
N HIS A 34 8.96 -34.06 -42.70
CA HIS A 34 8.03 -34.69 -43.65
C HIS A 34 7.13 -33.71 -44.42
N HIS A 35 7.67 -32.55 -44.80
CA HIS A 35 6.96 -31.53 -45.57
C HIS A 35 6.34 -32.05 -46.88
N GLU A 36 6.90 -33.10 -47.47
CA GLU A 36 6.40 -33.75 -48.69
C GLU A 36 5.01 -34.37 -48.53
N LYS A 37 4.53 -34.56 -47.29
CA LYS A 37 3.20 -35.10 -46.98
C LYS A 37 2.15 -34.02 -46.77
N VAL A 38 2.52 -32.74 -46.86
CA VAL A 38 1.65 -31.60 -46.56
C VAL A 38 1.22 -30.91 -47.85
N GLU A 39 -0.09 -30.76 -48.02
CA GLU A 39 -0.72 -30.13 -49.18
C GLU A 39 -0.74 -28.60 -49.06
N SER A 40 -1.08 -28.09 -47.87
CA SER A 40 -1.07 -26.65 -47.59
C SER A 40 -0.59 -26.36 -46.18
N LEU A 41 0.13 -25.24 -46.02
CA LEU A 41 0.64 -24.75 -44.74
C LEU A 41 0.33 -23.26 -44.62
N LYS A 42 -0.41 -22.89 -43.58
CA LYS A 42 -0.74 -21.50 -43.26
C LYS A 42 -0.29 -21.17 -41.85
N LEU A 43 0.23 -19.97 -41.65
CA LEU A 43 0.48 -19.39 -40.34
C LEU A 43 -0.61 -18.37 -40.06
N GLY A 44 -1.25 -18.46 -38.91
CA GLY A 44 -2.28 -17.54 -38.46
C GLY A 44 -2.01 -16.99 -37.06
N SER A 45 -2.57 -15.82 -36.78
CA SER A 45 -2.71 -15.31 -35.42
C SER A 45 -4.14 -15.55 -34.93
N LEU A 46 -4.30 -15.61 -33.61
CA LEU A 46 -5.59 -15.94 -32.98
C LEU A 46 -6.70 -14.91 -33.28
N ASP A 47 -6.32 -13.69 -33.64
CA ASP A 47 -7.19 -12.58 -34.06
C ASP A 47 -7.71 -12.71 -35.52
N GLY A 48 -7.29 -13.76 -36.24
CA GLY A 48 -7.85 -14.16 -37.54
C GLY A 48 -7.03 -13.79 -38.77
N ASN A 49 -5.91 -13.07 -38.62
CA ASN A 49 -5.01 -12.84 -39.74
C ASN A 49 -4.27 -14.13 -40.11
N THR A 50 -4.04 -14.38 -41.41
CA THR A 50 -3.31 -15.56 -41.89
C THR A 50 -2.40 -15.25 -43.07
N ILE A 51 -1.29 -15.97 -43.17
CA ILE A 51 -0.35 -15.97 -44.29
C ILE A 51 -0.20 -17.40 -44.79
N THR A 52 -0.29 -17.60 -46.10
CA THR A 52 -0.04 -18.92 -46.72
C THR A 52 1.45 -19.07 -46.99
N LEU A 53 2.06 -20.11 -46.47
CA LEU A 53 3.49 -20.38 -46.61
C LEU A 53 3.78 -21.41 -47.71
N CYS A 54 2.87 -22.37 -47.91
CA CYS A 54 2.89 -23.27 -49.06
C CYS A 54 1.45 -23.66 -49.46
N SER A 55 1.24 -23.95 -50.73
CA SER A 55 -0.04 -24.40 -51.29
C SER A 55 0.21 -25.29 -52.50
N GLY A 56 -0.51 -26.41 -52.62
CA GLY A 56 -0.30 -27.39 -53.70
C GLY A 56 0.91 -28.30 -53.47
N GLY A 57 1.25 -28.54 -52.20
CA GLY A 57 2.45 -29.25 -51.76
C GLY A 57 3.55 -28.31 -51.26
N CYS A 58 4.11 -28.60 -50.09
CA CYS A 58 5.31 -27.92 -49.59
C CYS A 58 6.58 -28.49 -50.26
N THR A 59 7.54 -27.62 -50.64
CA THR A 59 8.82 -28.03 -51.28
C THR A 59 10.07 -27.82 -50.42
N THR A 60 9.92 -27.18 -49.26
CA THR A 60 10.99 -26.93 -48.30
C THR A 60 10.55 -27.39 -46.91
N ASP A 61 11.53 -27.75 -46.08
CA ASP A 61 11.31 -28.10 -44.67
C ASP A 61 11.33 -26.86 -43.76
N THR A 62 12.01 -25.80 -44.18
CA THR A 62 12.24 -24.59 -43.37
C THR A 62 11.44 -23.42 -43.93
N PHE A 63 10.72 -22.74 -43.04
CA PHE A 63 9.91 -21.57 -43.34
C PHE A 63 10.35 -20.40 -42.44
N THR A 64 10.78 -19.31 -43.06
CA THR A 64 11.19 -18.08 -42.36
C THR A 64 10.18 -16.98 -42.65
N THR A 65 9.59 -16.42 -41.60
CA THR A 65 8.61 -15.33 -41.67
C THR A 65 9.12 -14.16 -40.84
N ASP A 66 9.26 -12.98 -41.44
CA ASP A 66 9.39 -11.73 -40.69
C ASP A 66 8.00 -11.32 -40.20
N LEU A 67 7.72 -11.59 -38.92
CA LEU A 67 6.42 -11.28 -38.33
C LEU A 67 6.20 -9.77 -38.31
N THR A 68 7.21 -8.98 -37.97
CA THR A 68 7.12 -7.51 -37.86
C THR A 68 6.74 -6.84 -39.17
N ALA A 69 7.26 -7.32 -40.30
CA ALA A 69 6.95 -6.78 -41.62
C ALA A 69 5.69 -7.39 -42.27
N SER A 70 5.02 -8.34 -41.59
CA SER A 70 3.85 -9.06 -42.12
C SER A 70 2.52 -8.55 -41.56
N SER A 71 1.42 -9.12 -42.04
CA SER A 71 0.08 -8.93 -41.44
C SER A 71 -0.09 -9.63 -40.09
N LEU A 72 0.95 -10.30 -39.58
CA LEU A 72 0.99 -11.01 -38.29
C LEU A 72 1.95 -10.34 -37.30
N ALA A 73 2.12 -9.01 -37.40
CA ALA A 73 3.03 -8.26 -36.55
C ALA A 73 2.69 -8.48 -35.06
N PRO A 74 3.69 -8.78 -34.20
CA PRO A 74 3.43 -9.01 -32.79
C PRO A 74 3.10 -7.70 -32.08
N GLU A 75 2.11 -7.76 -31.18
CA GLU A 75 1.70 -6.66 -30.32
C GLU A 75 2.40 -6.73 -28.95
N ASN A 76 2.33 -5.63 -28.19
CA ASN A 76 2.77 -5.64 -26.80
C ASN A 76 1.82 -6.55 -25.98
N GLY A 77 2.36 -7.63 -25.41
CA GLY A 77 1.58 -8.63 -24.68
C GLY A 77 1.90 -10.06 -25.12
N GLY A 78 0.94 -10.96 -24.92
CA GLY A 78 1.02 -12.34 -25.39
C GLY A 78 0.65 -12.43 -26.87
N ASN A 79 1.45 -13.16 -27.64
CA ASN A 79 1.27 -13.30 -29.09
C ASN A 79 1.06 -14.77 -29.48
N PRO A 80 -0.19 -15.27 -29.38
CA PRO A 80 -0.53 -16.63 -29.79
C PRO A 80 -0.70 -16.74 -31.31
N TYR A 81 0.12 -17.57 -31.93
CA TYR A 81 0.03 -17.93 -33.34
C TYR A 81 -0.19 -19.44 -33.51
N TYR A 82 -0.58 -19.83 -34.71
CA TYR A 82 -0.79 -21.21 -35.05
C TYR A 82 -0.49 -21.54 -36.51
N TYR A 83 -0.06 -22.78 -36.73
CA TYR A 83 -0.01 -23.36 -38.06
C TYR A 83 -1.25 -24.19 -38.32
N GLU A 84 -1.93 -23.95 -39.44
CA GLU A 84 -2.89 -24.88 -40.04
C GLU A 84 -2.14 -25.71 -41.07
N ILE A 85 -2.07 -27.03 -40.83
CA ILE A 85 -1.37 -28.02 -41.66
C ILE A 85 -2.43 -28.89 -42.31
N GLU A 86 -2.59 -28.80 -43.63
CA GLU A 86 -3.53 -29.61 -44.40
C GLU A 86 -2.81 -30.74 -45.14
N LEU A 87 -3.30 -31.97 -44.98
CA LEU A 87 -2.82 -33.14 -45.71
C LEU A 87 -3.60 -33.31 -47.03
N PRO A 88 -3.06 -34.04 -48.03
CA PRO A 88 -3.74 -34.28 -49.31
C PRO A 88 -5.11 -34.96 -49.21
N ASN A 89 -5.42 -35.60 -48.08
CA ASN A 89 -6.73 -36.21 -47.81
C ASN A 89 -7.74 -35.21 -47.20
N GLY A 90 -7.41 -33.93 -47.12
CA GLY A 90 -8.24 -32.86 -46.55
C GLY A 90 -8.24 -32.78 -45.02
N ARG A 91 -7.46 -33.63 -44.32
CA ARG A 91 -7.35 -33.55 -42.86
C ARG A 91 -6.48 -32.37 -42.45
N LYS A 92 -6.90 -31.66 -41.39
CA LYS A 92 -6.21 -30.50 -40.84
C LYS A 92 -5.65 -30.78 -39.46
N TYR A 93 -4.44 -30.29 -39.20
CA TYR A 93 -3.78 -30.32 -37.90
C TYR A 93 -3.38 -28.90 -37.52
N TYR A 94 -3.43 -28.63 -36.21
CA TYR A 94 -3.08 -27.33 -35.65
C TYR A 94 -1.83 -27.47 -34.78
N LYS A 95 -0.87 -26.56 -34.97
CA LYS A 95 0.33 -26.44 -34.12
C LYS A 95 0.44 -25.05 -33.55
N GLN A 96 0.47 -24.93 -32.24
CA GLN A 96 0.49 -23.65 -31.54
C GLN A 96 1.94 -23.18 -31.34
N LEU A 97 2.13 -21.87 -31.39
CA LEU A 97 3.36 -21.23 -30.93
C LEU A 97 3.04 -19.88 -30.29
N THR A 98 3.64 -19.60 -29.15
CA THR A 98 3.33 -18.39 -28.40
C THR A 98 4.56 -17.83 -27.73
N PHE A 99 4.66 -16.51 -27.68
CA PHE A 99 5.67 -15.78 -26.94
C PHE A 99 5.11 -14.43 -26.48
N ASN A 100 5.70 -13.85 -25.45
CA ASN A 100 5.41 -12.47 -25.06
C ASN A 100 6.35 -11.51 -25.79
N TYR A 101 5.84 -10.38 -26.26
CA TYR A 101 6.60 -9.35 -26.96
C TYR A 101 6.26 -7.96 -26.40
N GLY A 102 7.16 -6.99 -26.54
CA GLY A 102 6.87 -5.58 -26.22
C GLY A 102 7.74 -4.99 -25.11
N THR A 103 7.13 -4.14 -24.28
CA THR A 103 7.81 -3.44 -23.19
C THR A 103 7.61 -4.20 -21.89
N PHE A 104 8.69 -4.39 -21.12
CA PHE A 104 8.67 -5.15 -19.86
C PHE A 104 9.11 -4.29 -18.69
N SER A 105 8.64 -4.60 -17.48
CA SER A 105 9.13 -3.91 -16.27
C SER A 105 10.61 -4.25 -16.02
N SER A 106 11.40 -3.24 -15.68
CA SER A 106 12.81 -3.42 -15.27
C SER A 106 12.96 -3.93 -13.84
N ASN A 107 11.91 -3.84 -13.01
CA ASN A 107 11.92 -4.27 -11.61
C ASN A 107 10.61 -4.97 -11.25
N PRO A 108 10.36 -6.20 -11.73
CA PRO A 108 9.04 -6.84 -11.60
C PRO A 108 8.60 -7.11 -10.15
N ASN A 109 9.52 -7.14 -9.18
CA ASN A 109 9.23 -7.41 -7.77
C ASN A 109 9.21 -6.15 -6.88
N GLY A 110 9.46 -4.98 -7.46
CA GLY A 110 9.50 -3.70 -6.75
C GLY A 110 8.26 -2.84 -6.97
N ILE A 111 8.21 -1.70 -6.28
CA ILE A 111 7.19 -0.69 -6.51
C ILE A 111 7.37 -0.11 -7.92
N GLN A 112 6.31 -0.13 -8.70
CA GLN A 112 6.25 0.48 -10.01
C GLN A 112 5.78 1.92 -9.88
N ALA A 113 6.56 2.86 -10.40
CA ALA A 113 6.17 4.26 -10.45
C ALA A 113 5.11 4.53 -11.53
N ASN A 114 4.31 5.58 -11.33
CA ASN A 114 3.28 6.08 -12.22
C ASN A 114 2.21 5.04 -12.59
N ILE A 115 1.89 4.13 -11.67
CA ILE A 115 0.84 3.12 -11.89
C ILE A 115 -0.53 3.59 -11.43
N GLY A 116 -0.59 4.52 -10.47
CA GLY A 116 -1.86 5.00 -9.98
C GLY A 116 -1.88 6.47 -9.64
N ALA A 117 -3.10 6.92 -9.32
CA ALA A 117 -3.36 8.22 -8.74
C ALA A 117 -4.39 8.07 -7.63
N ALA A 118 -4.23 8.84 -6.57
CA ALA A 118 -5.05 8.77 -5.37
C ALA A 118 -5.65 10.13 -5.04
N VAL A 119 -6.89 10.12 -4.59
CA VAL A 119 -7.56 11.26 -3.97
C VAL A 119 -8.05 10.84 -2.60
N LEU A 120 -7.56 11.53 -1.57
CA LEU A 120 -8.04 11.40 -0.21
C LEU A 120 -9.03 12.54 0.02
N ASP A 121 -10.32 12.22 -0.01
CA ASP A 121 -11.35 13.23 0.14
C ASP A 121 -11.33 13.91 1.51
N ASN A 122 -11.88 15.12 1.57
CA ASN A 122 -11.98 15.88 2.79
C ASN A 122 -13.03 15.34 3.77
N ALA A 123 -14.14 14.77 3.28
CA ALA A 123 -15.27 14.45 4.14
C ALA A 123 -15.02 13.18 4.97
N HIS A 124 -14.45 12.14 4.37
CA HIS A 124 -14.24 10.87 5.04
C HIS A 124 -12.76 10.58 5.31
N MET A 125 -11.87 10.66 4.32
CA MET A 125 -10.48 10.23 4.50
C MET A 125 -9.63 11.17 5.34
N MET A 126 -9.83 12.49 5.24
CA MET A 126 -9.17 13.42 6.17
C MET A 126 -9.65 13.20 7.61
N GLU A 127 -10.93 12.86 7.81
CA GLU A 127 -11.45 12.49 9.13
C GLU A 127 -10.81 11.19 9.63
N VAL A 128 -10.66 10.16 8.79
CA VAL A 128 -9.92 8.92 9.14
C VAL A 128 -8.51 9.25 9.63
N LEU A 129 -7.74 10.05 8.87
CA LEU A 129 -6.38 10.44 9.26
C LEU A 129 -6.36 11.21 10.59
N SER A 130 -7.35 12.09 10.79
CA SER A 130 -7.50 12.84 12.03
C SER A 130 -7.75 11.91 13.23
N ARG A 131 -8.72 10.99 13.11
CA ARG A 131 -9.03 9.99 14.15
C ARG A 131 -7.86 9.06 14.46
N ILE A 132 -7.03 8.71 13.47
CA ILE A 132 -5.82 7.91 13.71
C ILE A 132 -4.84 8.67 14.61
N PHE A 133 -4.65 9.97 14.36
CA PHE A 133 -3.79 10.81 15.19
C PHE A 133 -4.34 10.95 16.62
N GLU A 134 -5.66 11.14 16.77
CA GLU A 134 -6.31 11.20 18.09
C GLU A 134 -6.09 9.92 18.89
N ARG A 135 -6.33 8.76 18.27
CA ARG A 135 -6.13 7.46 18.92
C ARG A 135 -4.66 7.20 19.27
N PHE A 136 -3.73 7.67 18.44
CA PHE A 136 -2.30 7.62 18.77
C PHE A 136 -1.97 8.48 20.00
N SER A 137 -2.53 9.70 20.10
CA SER A 137 -2.36 10.57 21.26
C SER A 137 -3.03 10.01 22.53
N ALA A 138 -4.13 9.26 22.37
CA ALA A 138 -4.81 8.50 23.42
C ALA A 138 -4.06 7.22 23.82
N GLN A 139 -2.92 6.92 23.18
CA GLN A 139 -2.10 5.74 23.43
C GLN A 139 -2.82 4.41 23.14
N ASP A 140 -3.83 4.42 22.27
CA ASP A 140 -4.52 3.20 21.81
C ASP A 140 -3.57 2.22 21.12
N PHE A 141 -2.52 2.75 20.49
CA PHE A 141 -1.45 1.99 19.85
C PHE A 141 -0.14 2.77 19.89
N LYS A 142 0.95 2.05 19.66
CA LYS A 142 2.29 2.59 19.46
C LYS A 142 2.63 2.62 17.98
N VAL A 143 3.47 3.56 17.60
CA VAL A 143 4.06 3.67 16.27
C VAL A 143 5.54 3.37 16.44
N THR A 144 6.05 2.32 15.76
CA THR A 144 7.46 1.90 15.87
C THR A 144 7.94 1.74 17.32
N ASN A 145 7.09 1.14 18.15
CA ASN A 145 7.27 0.94 19.60
C ASN A 145 7.34 2.22 20.46
N LYS A 146 7.05 3.38 19.89
CA LYS A 146 6.98 4.67 20.57
C LYS A 146 5.54 5.12 20.77
N THR A 147 5.27 5.73 21.91
CA THR A 147 4.04 6.46 22.23
C THR A 147 4.13 7.91 21.75
N PHE A 148 3.02 8.64 21.80
CA PHE A 148 3.02 10.08 21.52
C PHE A 148 4.07 10.85 22.36
N ASN A 149 4.17 10.55 23.66
CA ASN A 149 5.11 11.22 24.57
C ASN A 149 6.57 10.87 24.26
N ASP A 150 6.84 9.66 23.76
CA ASP A 150 8.19 9.26 23.32
C ASP A 150 8.64 10.10 22.13
N PHE A 151 7.77 10.36 21.14
CA PHE A 151 8.09 11.23 20.01
C PHE A 151 8.28 12.69 20.42
N ALA A 152 7.40 13.20 21.28
CA ALA A 152 7.45 14.57 21.76
C ALA A 152 8.72 14.85 22.60
N SER A 153 9.35 13.80 23.17
CA SER A 153 10.56 13.91 23.99
C SER A 153 11.84 13.38 23.31
N GLU A 154 11.78 12.94 22.04
CA GLU A 154 12.85 12.11 21.45
C GLU A 154 14.18 12.86 21.22
N ARG A 155 14.13 14.13 20.84
CA ARG A 155 15.32 14.87 20.40
C ARG A 155 15.88 15.72 21.53
N THR A 156 16.61 15.11 22.45
CA THR A 156 17.30 15.85 23.51
C THR A 156 18.66 16.39 23.08
N THR A 157 19.12 17.46 23.71
CA THR A 157 20.45 18.04 23.53
C THR A 157 20.93 18.70 24.82
N THR A 158 22.24 18.85 24.95
CA THR A 158 22.88 19.71 25.95
C THR A 158 23.42 21.01 25.34
N VAL A 159 23.32 21.16 24.01
CA VAL A 159 23.89 22.28 23.24
C VAL A 159 23.00 23.51 23.32
N ARG A 160 23.48 24.55 24.01
CA ARG A 160 22.77 25.83 24.19
C ARG A 160 23.07 26.81 23.06
N ARG A 161 22.10 27.67 22.75
CA ARG A 161 22.29 28.77 21.79
C ARG A 161 23.38 29.74 22.31
N PRO A 162 24.22 30.32 21.43
CA PRO A 162 25.09 31.42 21.81
C PRO A 162 24.29 32.59 22.40
N GLY A 163 24.69 33.05 23.61
CA GLY A 163 24.00 34.11 24.35
C GLY A 163 23.07 33.61 25.47
N CYS A 164 22.84 32.30 25.57
CA CYS A 164 22.26 31.71 26.78
C CYS A 164 23.26 31.80 27.95
N ILE A 165 22.72 31.82 29.17
CA ILE A 165 23.45 31.71 30.42
C ILE A 165 24.22 30.40 30.41
N ASP A 166 25.53 30.53 30.56
CA ASP A 166 26.40 29.39 30.75
C ASP A 166 26.06 28.72 32.08
N SER A 167 25.68 27.44 32.08
CA SER A 167 25.35 26.67 33.29
C SER A 167 26.56 26.00 33.93
N THR A 168 27.77 26.20 33.39
CA THR A 168 29.02 25.76 34.04
C THR A 168 29.12 26.33 35.46
N ASP A 169 29.74 25.56 36.36
CA ASP A 169 30.04 25.92 37.76
C ASP A 169 28.84 26.01 38.71
N ILE A 170 27.66 25.52 38.31
CA ILE A 170 26.52 25.30 39.23
C ILE A 170 26.78 24.03 40.06
N ASP A 171 27.76 24.11 40.97
CA ASP A 171 28.37 22.95 41.66
C ASP A 171 27.88 22.71 43.10
N SER A 172 26.86 23.45 43.56
CA SER A 172 26.26 23.28 44.90
C SER A 172 24.77 22.92 44.82
N GLY A 173 24.25 22.12 45.77
CA GLY A 173 22.84 21.73 45.83
C GLY A 173 22.62 20.22 46.03
N THR A 174 21.41 19.73 45.74
CA THR A 174 21.04 18.32 45.97
C THR A 174 21.61 17.36 44.94
N ASN A 175 21.88 17.84 43.72
CA ASN A 175 22.56 17.07 42.67
C ASN A 175 23.21 18.03 41.66
N PRO A 176 24.38 18.63 41.98
CA PRO A 176 24.96 19.68 41.15
C PRO A 176 25.32 19.21 39.73
N SER A 177 25.63 17.91 39.58
CA SER A 177 25.96 17.38 38.26
C SER A 177 24.81 17.48 37.26
N TYR A 178 23.59 17.36 37.77
CA TYR A 178 22.37 17.40 36.99
C TYR A 178 21.98 18.81 36.54
N TYR A 179 22.48 19.88 37.15
CA TYR A 179 22.11 21.26 36.80
C TYR A 179 23.15 21.98 35.94
N HIS A 180 24.37 21.44 35.82
CA HIS A 180 25.38 21.96 34.89
C HIS A 180 25.27 21.35 33.48
N ASP A 181 25.03 20.05 33.36
CA ASP A 181 24.96 19.30 32.09
C ASP A 181 23.66 18.50 31.97
N PHE A 182 22.54 19.23 31.86
CA PHE A 182 21.23 18.62 31.63
C PHE A 182 20.87 18.55 30.15
N GLU A 183 20.22 17.45 29.80
CA GLU A 183 19.52 17.30 28.53
C GLU A 183 18.15 17.99 28.55
N TYR A 184 17.81 18.64 27.44
CA TYR A 184 16.49 19.23 27.21
C TYR A 184 16.07 19.04 25.75
N ILE A 185 14.78 19.21 25.47
CA ILE A 185 14.21 18.96 24.14
C ILE A 185 14.67 20.06 23.18
N ARG A 186 15.36 19.65 22.13
CA ARG A 186 16.03 20.49 21.13
C ARG A 186 15.08 21.29 20.25
N SER A 187 13.81 20.90 20.15
CA SER A 187 12.81 21.61 19.33
C SER A 187 12.33 22.93 19.96
N TYR A 188 12.53 23.16 21.27
CA TYR A 188 11.85 24.23 22.02
C TYR A 188 12.77 25.40 22.41
N GLY A 189 12.55 26.60 21.84
CA GLY A 189 13.37 27.78 22.12
C GLY A 189 13.09 29.01 21.25
N ASN A 190 13.70 30.16 21.58
CA ASN A 190 13.44 31.48 20.96
C ASN A 190 14.46 31.88 19.87
N GLY A 191 15.05 30.92 19.15
CA GLY A 191 16.05 31.15 18.10
C GLY A 191 15.48 31.82 16.84
N THR A 192 16.18 32.80 16.27
CA THR A 192 15.93 33.34 14.91
C THR A 192 17.17 33.13 14.03
N GLY A 193 17.09 32.36 12.94
CA GLY A 193 18.21 32.14 11.99
C GLY A 193 18.46 30.67 11.60
N ALA A 194 19.66 30.36 11.08
CA ALA A 194 20.09 29.06 10.51
C ALA A 194 20.04 27.84 11.46
N TYR A 195 19.65 28.05 12.71
CA TYR A 195 19.37 27.02 13.70
C TYR A 195 17.86 26.74 13.63
N SER A 196 17.45 25.82 12.77
CA SER A 196 16.04 25.41 12.60
C SER A 196 15.44 24.70 13.83
N GLU A 197 16.14 24.70 14.96
CA GLU A 197 15.79 23.97 16.19
C GLU A 197 15.93 24.90 17.40
N GLY A 198 14.94 24.88 18.30
CA GLY A 198 14.88 25.70 19.50
C GLY A 198 15.84 25.22 20.59
N TYR A 199 17.06 25.76 20.64
CA TYR A 199 18.07 25.41 21.65
C TYR A 199 17.87 26.13 23.01
N GLY A 200 16.64 26.12 23.53
CA GLY A 200 16.24 26.82 24.75
C GLY A 200 15.72 28.25 24.51
N TYR A 201 14.97 28.77 25.48
CA TYR A 201 14.46 30.13 25.48
C TYR A 201 15.38 30.99 26.33
N CYS A 202 16.19 31.85 25.70
CA CYS A 202 17.27 32.53 26.39
C CYS A 202 17.10 34.06 26.44
N GLY A 203 17.60 34.67 27.52
CA GLY A 203 17.80 36.11 27.63
C GLY A 203 16.61 36.91 28.14
N PHE A 204 15.68 36.33 28.90
CA PHE A 204 14.57 37.09 29.50
C PHE A 204 15.08 37.93 30.67
N PHE A 205 14.88 39.24 30.62
CA PHE A 205 15.40 40.17 31.61
C PHE A 205 14.29 40.75 32.49
N ILE A 206 14.49 40.69 33.81
CA ILE A 206 13.65 41.39 34.79
C ILE A 206 14.47 42.50 35.42
N ASN A 207 13.91 43.71 35.42
CA ASN A 207 14.54 44.93 35.93
C ASN A 207 13.92 45.32 37.29
N ASN A 208 14.75 45.73 38.25
CA ASN A 208 14.39 46.30 39.54
C ASN A 208 13.37 45.46 40.32
N PHE A 209 13.54 44.14 40.33
CA PHE A 209 12.61 43.25 41.01
C PHE A 209 12.75 43.41 42.52
N SER A 210 11.74 44.02 43.16
CA SER A 210 11.70 44.25 44.60
C SER A 210 11.32 42.99 45.36
N THR A 211 12.25 42.53 46.18
CA THR A 211 12.03 41.54 47.24
C THR A 211 11.89 42.29 48.57
N GLY A 212 11.34 41.64 49.60
CA GLY A 212 11.35 42.19 50.98
C GLY A 212 12.76 42.47 51.55
N LEU A 213 13.82 42.17 50.79
CA LEU A 213 15.23 42.29 51.14
C LEU A 213 16.04 43.24 50.21
N GLY A 214 15.42 43.85 49.18
CA GLY A 214 16.09 44.72 48.20
C GLY A 214 15.60 44.56 46.75
N SER A 215 16.15 45.35 45.81
CA SER A 215 15.88 45.22 44.36
C SER A 215 17.09 44.69 43.58
N SER A 216 16.87 43.84 42.58
CA SER A 216 17.92 43.31 41.69
C SER A 216 17.39 43.04 40.29
N ASP A 217 18.33 43.02 39.35
CA ASP A 217 18.12 42.65 37.97
C ASP A 217 18.58 41.22 37.75
N PHE A 218 17.77 40.44 37.03
CA PHE A 218 18.13 39.07 36.67
C PHE A 218 17.76 38.73 35.23
N THR A 219 18.64 37.95 34.60
CA THR A 219 18.41 37.33 33.30
C THR A 219 18.04 35.87 33.51
N ILE A 220 17.10 35.34 32.73
CA ILE A 220 16.60 33.97 32.87
C ILE A 220 16.54 33.29 31.52
N ASP A 221 16.96 32.03 31.54
CA ASP A 221 16.82 31.08 30.47
C ASP A 221 15.91 29.94 30.91
N VAL A 222 15.10 29.43 29.99
CA VAL A 222 14.13 28.36 30.21
C VAL A 222 14.37 27.23 29.23
N TYR A 223 14.42 26.01 29.77
CA TYR A 223 14.64 24.78 29.02
C TYR A 223 13.53 23.79 29.34
N VAL A 224 12.90 23.24 28.30
CA VAL A 224 11.85 22.23 28.42
C VAL A 224 12.53 20.86 28.42
N LYS A 225 12.46 20.15 29.54
CA LYS A 225 13.16 18.89 29.76
C LYS A 225 12.34 17.67 29.32
N SER A 226 11.03 17.72 29.56
CA SER A 226 10.08 16.68 29.17
C SER A 226 8.73 17.31 28.81
N ILE A 227 7.95 16.57 28.04
CA ILE A 227 6.55 16.87 27.75
C ILE A 227 5.73 15.60 27.97
N SER A 228 4.59 15.74 28.64
CA SER A 228 3.65 14.67 28.88
C SER A 228 2.23 15.11 28.53
N VAL A 229 1.64 14.38 27.59
CA VAL A 229 0.23 14.47 27.24
C VAL A 229 -0.43 13.19 27.73
N ASN A 230 -1.29 13.31 28.75
CA ASN A 230 -2.07 12.19 29.24
C ASN A 230 -3.15 11.81 28.22
N PRO A 231 -3.50 10.53 28.05
CA PRO A 231 -4.57 10.11 27.13
C PRO A 231 -5.92 10.79 27.40
N THR A 232 -6.24 10.96 28.68
CA THR A 232 -7.49 11.54 29.13
C THR A 232 -7.25 12.55 30.24
N VAL A 233 -8.18 13.51 30.35
CA VAL A 233 -8.27 14.46 31.46
C VAL A 233 -9.45 14.07 32.35
N GLY A 234 -9.21 13.94 33.65
CA GLY A 234 -10.24 13.49 34.60
C GLY A 234 -10.62 12.02 34.41
N SER A 235 -11.92 11.69 34.47
CA SER A 235 -12.39 10.29 34.49
C SER A 235 -12.61 9.65 33.12
N SER A 236 -12.63 10.40 32.00
CA SER A 236 -12.81 9.82 30.65
C SER A 236 -12.72 10.79 29.46
N VAL A 237 -12.35 12.07 29.63
CA VAL A 237 -12.39 13.04 28.51
C VAL A 237 -11.11 12.90 27.69
N PRO A 238 -11.16 12.62 26.37
CA PRO A 238 -9.97 12.57 25.51
C PRO A 238 -9.21 13.89 25.54
N ASN A 239 -7.88 13.82 25.67
CA ASN A 239 -7.08 15.01 25.86
C ASN A 239 -6.80 15.77 24.56
N VAL A 240 -6.67 15.08 23.43
CA VAL A 240 -6.33 15.68 22.13
C VAL A 240 -7.38 15.28 21.09
N ASP A 241 -7.76 16.24 20.25
CA ASP A 241 -8.61 16.05 19.08
C ASP A 241 -8.00 16.81 17.90
N ALA A 242 -8.03 16.21 16.71
CA ALA A 242 -7.45 16.80 15.51
C ALA A 242 -8.49 16.90 14.39
N ASN A 243 -8.36 17.91 13.55
CA ASN A 243 -9.13 18.03 12.33
C ASN A 243 -8.26 18.49 11.17
N LEU A 244 -8.32 17.76 10.06
CA LEU A 244 -7.57 18.03 8.84
C LEU A 244 -8.52 18.41 7.71
N SER A 245 -8.20 19.47 6.97
CA SER A 245 -9.07 19.92 5.88
C SER A 245 -8.33 20.59 4.71
N ALA A 246 -8.53 20.14 3.47
CA ALA A 246 -7.71 20.55 2.30
C ALA A 246 -8.23 21.82 1.60
N TYR A 247 -7.57 22.97 1.67
CA TYR A 247 -8.05 24.25 1.08
C TYR A 247 -7.27 24.63 -0.19
N ASP A 248 -7.94 25.18 -1.20
CA ASP A 248 -7.30 25.71 -2.43
C ASP A 248 -8.04 26.95 -2.95
N ASN A 249 -7.80 28.12 -2.34
CA ASN A 249 -8.36 29.41 -2.79
C ASN A 249 -7.23 30.37 -3.22
N GLY A 250 -6.47 30.00 -4.25
CA GLY A 250 -5.36 30.81 -4.79
C GLY A 250 -3.98 30.51 -4.16
N THR A 251 -3.95 29.73 -3.08
CA THR A 251 -2.77 28.98 -2.65
C THR A 251 -3.27 27.64 -2.14
N ALA A 252 -2.71 26.51 -2.56
CA ALA A 252 -3.08 25.20 -2.03
C ALA A 252 -2.49 24.97 -0.62
N GLY A 253 -3.21 24.29 0.26
CA GLY A 253 -2.68 23.85 1.56
C GLY A 253 -3.67 23.03 2.39
N LEU A 254 -3.21 22.39 3.44
CA LEU A 254 -4.03 21.67 4.41
C LEU A 254 -4.22 22.55 5.65
N GLY A 255 -5.47 22.78 6.05
CA GLY A 255 -5.82 23.33 7.35
C GLY A 255 -5.71 22.24 8.40
N VAL A 256 -5.08 22.57 9.52
CA VAL A 256 -4.90 21.70 10.67
C VAL A 256 -5.46 22.41 11.91
N ASP A 257 -6.50 21.85 12.49
CA ASP A 257 -6.96 22.22 13.83
C ASP A 257 -6.43 21.17 14.81
N ILE A 258 -5.74 21.60 15.86
CA ILE A 258 -5.39 20.75 17.00
C ILE A 258 -6.10 21.32 18.20
N ASN A 259 -6.94 20.49 18.81
CA ASN A 259 -7.63 20.80 20.03
C ASN A 259 -7.02 19.99 21.16
N GLY A 260 -6.98 20.59 22.35
CA GLY A 260 -6.57 19.84 23.52
C GLY A 260 -7.06 20.43 24.83
N HIS A 261 -6.92 19.64 25.88
CA HIS A 261 -7.35 20.00 27.23
C HIS A 261 -6.17 20.32 28.15
N GLN A 262 -5.13 19.47 28.22
CA GLN A 262 -4.05 19.66 29.18
C GLN A 262 -2.71 19.09 28.70
N VAL A 263 -1.63 19.85 28.88
CA VAL A 263 -0.25 19.42 28.59
C VAL A 263 0.62 19.72 29.81
N HIS A 264 1.43 18.74 30.22
CA HIS A 264 2.37 18.87 31.34
C HIS A 264 3.80 18.99 30.80
N LEU A 265 4.58 19.92 31.35
CA LEU A 265 5.96 20.17 30.97
C LEU A 265 6.84 20.20 32.21
N ASP A 266 7.99 19.52 32.14
CA ASP A 266 9.06 19.70 33.11
C ASP A 266 10.02 20.78 32.60
N LEU A 267 10.27 21.80 33.42
CA LEU A 267 11.12 22.92 33.07
C LEU A 267 12.36 22.97 33.96
N ILE A 268 13.49 23.33 33.36
CA ILE A 268 14.69 23.82 34.06
C ILE A 268 14.85 25.29 33.71
N LEU A 269 14.91 26.15 34.72
CA LEU A 269 15.18 27.56 34.56
C LEU A 269 16.55 27.88 35.14
N VAL A 270 17.36 28.61 34.39
CA VAL A 270 18.67 29.09 34.87
C VAL A 270 18.59 30.60 34.93
N SER A 271 18.76 31.17 36.12
CA SER A 271 18.81 32.62 36.30
C SER A 271 20.24 33.08 36.55
N LYS A 272 20.61 34.25 36.04
CA LYS A 272 21.86 34.95 36.33
C LYS A 272 21.55 36.33 36.89
N LEU A 273 22.16 36.65 38.02
CA LEU A 273 22.06 37.98 38.65
C LEU A 273 22.96 38.98 37.91
N SER A 274 22.41 40.13 37.53
CA SER A 274 23.06 41.13 36.66
C SER A 274 23.43 42.42 37.39
N ASP A 275 22.69 42.81 38.43
CA ASP A 275 23.03 43.92 39.32
C ASP A 275 22.56 43.62 40.75
N THR A 276 23.45 43.79 41.73
CA THR A 276 23.23 43.56 43.16
C THR A 276 23.15 44.86 43.97
N CYS A 277 23.20 46.04 43.35
CA CYS A 277 23.28 47.34 44.04
C CYS A 277 22.11 47.66 44.99
N GLY A 278 20.99 46.92 44.96
CA GLY A 278 19.85 47.10 45.88
C GLY A 278 19.86 46.20 47.12
N PHE A 279 20.88 45.34 47.32
CA PHE A 279 20.88 44.26 48.31
C PHE A 279 22.03 44.36 49.35
N CYS A 280 21.99 45.33 50.27
CA CYS A 280 23.11 45.53 51.23
C CYS A 280 23.36 44.37 52.22
N LEU A 281 22.34 43.57 52.56
CA LEU A 281 22.48 42.38 53.42
C LEU A 281 22.83 41.10 52.64
N LEU A 282 22.55 41.07 51.34
CA LEU A 282 22.74 39.91 50.46
C LEU A 282 24.01 40.00 49.59
N ALA A 283 24.60 41.19 49.42
CA ALA A 283 25.91 41.37 48.80
C ALA A 283 27.06 40.62 49.53
N VAL A 284 26.79 40.09 50.73
CA VAL A 284 27.71 39.23 51.51
C VAL A 284 27.57 37.75 51.11
N VAL A 285 26.50 37.36 50.42
CA VAL A 285 26.11 35.96 50.16
C VAL A 285 25.88 35.66 48.67
N LEU A 286 25.42 36.63 47.88
CA LEU A 286 25.23 36.53 46.43
C LEU A 286 25.89 37.74 45.73
N GLY A 287 26.77 37.46 44.80
CA GLY A 287 27.46 38.43 43.96
C GLY A 287 26.82 38.63 42.60
N SER A 288 27.12 39.76 41.96
CA SER A 288 26.83 39.98 40.55
C SER A 288 27.47 38.86 39.72
N GLY A 289 26.67 38.19 38.88
CA GLY A 289 27.10 37.05 38.07
C GLY A 289 26.76 35.67 38.65
N ASP A 290 26.22 35.59 39.87
CA ASP A 290 25.78 34.31 40.43
C ASP A 290 24.61 33.71 39.65
N LYS A 291 24.66 32.38 39.53
CA LYS A 291 23.69 31.58 38.77
C LYS A 291 22.88 30.70 39.71
N ILE A 292 21.59 30.59 39.45
CA ILE A 292 20.68 29.73 40.22
C ILE A 292 19.87 28.88 39.26
N ALA A 293 19.82 27.58 39.51
CA ALA A 293 19.00 26.64 38.76
C ALA A 293 17.72 26.31 39.53
N PHE A 294 16.59 26.38 38.82
CA PHE A 294 15.27 26.05 39.30
C PHE A 294 14.68 24.89 38.50
N THR A 295 13.92 24.05 39.16
CA THR A 295 12.99 23.11 38.51
C THR A 295 11.59 23.65 38.66
N ALA A 296 10.78 23.55 37.61
CA ALA A 296 9.37 23.90 37.66
C ALA A 296 8.55 22.93 36.82
N GLU A 297 7.27 22.85 37.13
CA GLU A 297 6.29 22.15 36.30
C GLU A 297 5.39 23.20 35.67
N ALA A 298 5.20 23.16 34.35
CA ALA A 298 4.22 23.98 33.68
C ALA A 298 3.06 23.12 33.19
N VAL A 299 1.85 23.51 33.55
CA VAL A 299 0.62 22.83 33.12
C VAL A 299 -0.19 23.82 32.29
N MET A 300 -0.47 23.46 31.06
CA MET A 300 -1.42 24.19 30.23
C MET A 300 -2.85 23.79 30.64
N ASP A 301 -3.69 24.77 30.98
CA ASP A 301 -5.05 24.66 31.53
C ASP A 301 -5.10 23.90 32.87
N TYR A 302 -4.63 24.55 33.93
CA TYR A 302 -4.51 23.98 35.29
C TYR A 302 -5.79 24.08 36.14
N ASP A 303 -6.87 24.69 35.65
CA ASP A 303 -8.07 24.87 36.46
C ASP A 303 -8.79 23.52 36.66
N GLY A 304 -8.73 22.99 37.88
CA GLY A 304 -9.18 21.64 38.25
C GLY A 304 -10.66 21.35 37.98
N SER A 305 -10.93 20.82 36.80
CA SER A 305 -12.14 20.13 36.28
C SER A 305 -11.90 20.02 34.78
N PRO A 306 -12.27 18.95 34.02
CA PRO A 306 -11.78 18.75 32.64
C PRO A 306 -11.91 20.07 31.85
N GLY A 307 -10.75 20.69 31.59
CA GLY A 307 -10.66 22.10 31.22
C GLY A 307 -11.41 22.40 29.94
N ASN A 308 -11.66 23.67 29.65
CA ASN A 308 -12.33 24.04 28.41
C ASN A 308 -11.42 23.70 27.23
N ARG A 309 -11.90 22.88 26.29
CA ARG A 309 -11.15 22.51 25.08
C ARG A 309 -10.60 23.75 24.36
N LYS A 310 -9.29 23.79 24.14
CA LYS A 310 -8.58 24.90 23.50
C LYS A 310 -8.17 24.53 22.08
N ILE A 311 -8.47 25.38 21.12
CA ILE A 311 -8.15 25.16 19.70
C ILE A 311 -6.87 25.92 19.31
N SER A 312 -6.01 25.23 18.56
CA SER A 312 -4.92 25.82 17.79
C SER A 312 -5.12 25.56 16.31
N ARG A 313 -4.80 26.55 15.48
CA ARG A 313 -5.10 26.51 14.04
C ARG A 313 -3.88 26.84 13.18
N ALA A 314 -3.61 26.00 12.18
CA ALA A 314 -2.45 26.09 11.29
C ALA A 314 -2.83 25.84 9.83
N ARG A 315 -2.06 26.43 8.92
CA ARG A 315 -2.09 26.06 7.51
C ARG A 315 -0.74 25.46 7.11
N VAL A 316 -0.76 24.28 6.49
CA VAL A 316 0.45 23.57 6.08
C VAL A 316 0.46 23.27 4.60
N THR A 317 1.65 23.26 4.01
CA THR A 317 1.90 22.73 2.67
C THR A 317 2.38 21.29 2.83
N PRO A 318 1.57 20.29 2.43
CA PRO A 318 2.04 18.93 2.42
C PRO A 318 2.99 18.72 1.23
N THR A 319 4.12 18.08 1.47
CA THR A 319 5.05 17.66 0.42
C THR A 319 5.42 16.19 0.58
N THR A 320 5.92 15.59 -0.50
CA THR A 320 6.40 14.21 -0.49
C THR A 320 7.78 14.18 -1.14
N ASP A 321 8.73 13.51 -0.49
CA ASP A 321 10.10 13.39 -0.97
C ASP A 321 10.25 12.26 -2.01
N THR A 322 11.48 12.03 -2.51
CA THR A 322 11.76 10.96 -3.48
C THR A 322 11.53 9.55 -2.93
N ASN A 323 11.56 9.39 -1.60
CA ASN A 323 11.32 8.13 -0.91
C ASN A 323 9.84 7.89 -0.63
N GLY A 324 8.97 8.84 -1.00
CA GLY A 324 7.53 8.75 -0.73
C GLY A 324 7.18 9.07 0.72
N MET A 325 8.07 9.76 1.44
CA MET A 325 7.84 10.21 2.81
C MET A 325 7.19 11.59 2.78
N MET A 326 6.14 11.77 3.56
CA MET A 326 5.45 13.04 3.71
C MET A 326 6.20 13.97 4.65
N SER A 327 6.14 15.26 4.38
CA SER A 327 6.45 16.30 5.34
C SER A 327 5.40 17.39 5.28
N PHE A 328 5.15 18.03 6.43
CA PHE A 328 4.26 19.18 6.54
C PHE A 328 5.10 20.39 6.90
N THR A 329 4.94 21.46 6.14
CA THR A 329 5.59 22.74 6.43
C THR A 329 4.52 23.78 6.64
N ILE A 330 4.54 24.45 7.79
CA ILE A 330 3.60 25.53 8.08
C ILE A 330 3.84 26.67 7.10
N LYS A 331 2.76 27.16 6.49
CA LYS A 331 2.82 28.27 5.54
C LYS A 331 3.22 29.55 6.28
N THR A 332 4.25 30.22 5.77
CA THR A 332 4.76 31.48 6.33
C THR A 332 4.95 32.53 5.22
N PRO A 333 4.65 33.82 5.48
CA PRO A 333 3.96 34.35 6.66
C PRO A 333 2.47 33.96 6.67
N PHE A 334 1.85 34.02 7.85
CA PHE A 334 0.41 33.80 8.02
C PHE A 334 -0.37 34.95 7.37
N GLN A 335 -1.37 34.64 6.56
CA GLN A 335 -2.22 35.62 5.91
C GLN A 335 -3.51 35.75 6.73
N THR A 336 -3.74 36.90 7.35
CA THR A 336 -4.95 37.14 8.16
C THR A 336 -6.21 37.14 7.30
N ASP A 337 -6.09 37.48 6.01
CA ASP A 337 -7.16 37.42 5.02
C ASP A 337 -7.37 36.03 4.40
N ASP A 338 -6.70 35.00 4.92
CA ASP A 338 -6.94 33.62 4.49
C ASP A 338 -8.32 33.16 4.97
N PRO A 339 -9.22 32.74 4.05
CA PRO A 339 -10.60 32.38 4.37
C PRO A 339 -10.74 31.18 5.32
N TYR A 340 -9.67 30.43 5.58
CA TYR A 340 -9.66 29.40 6.62
C TYR A 340 -9.67 30.00 8.04
N PHE A 341 -9.14 31.21 8.22
CA PHE A 341 -9.15 31.93 9.50
C PHE A 341 -10.21 33.02 9.45
N ASN A 342 -11.20 32.99 10.35
CA ASN A 342 -12.22 34.03 10.40
C ASN A 342 -11.66 35.25 11.18
N LEU A 343 -11.68 36.42 10.53
CA LEU A 343 -10.86 37.63 10.73
C LEU A 343 -11.09 38.46 12.02
N SER A 344 -11.48 37.85 13.14
CA SER A 344 -11.64 38.58 14.41
C SER A 344 -10.50 38.38 15.42
N ASP A 345 -9.42 37.68 15.05
CA ASP A 345 -8.39 37.23 15.99
C ASP A 345 -7.19 38.21 16.12
N PRO A 346 -6.95 38.80 17.31
CA PRO A 346 -5.95 39.85 17.53
C PRO A 346 -4.52 39.37 17.87
N ASP A 347 -4.20 38.07 17.78
CA ASP A 347 -3.01 37.49 18.45
C ASP A 347 -1.83 37.13 17.55
N GLU A 348 -1.57 37.94 16.54
CA GLU A 348 -0.26 37.94 15.89
C GLU A 348 0.74 38.59 16.86
N VAL A 349 1.68 37.85 17.47
CA VAL A 349 2.76 38.56 18.19
C VAL A 349 3.53 39.42 17.16
N SER A 350 4.02 40.58 17.56
CA SER A 350 4.90 41.41 16.73
C SER A 350 6.11 40.63 16.15
N GLY A 351 6.26 40.36 14.84
CA GLY A 351 7.59 40.06 14.25
C GLY A 351 8.21 38.65 14.41
N ASP A 352 7.43 37.58 14.52
CA ASP A 352 7.90 36.18 14.43
C ASP A 352 7.34 35.58 13.13
N PRO A 353 8.17 35.00 12.27
CA PRO A 353 7.71 34.46 10.98
C PRO A 353 6.80 33.23 11.05
N ARG A 354 6.59 32.55 12.20
CA ARG A 354 6.02 31.18 12.25
C ARG A 354 4.60 31.02 12.83
N ARG A 355 3.68 31.97 12.68
CA ARG A 355 2.56 32.13 13.64
C ARG A 355 1.30 31.30 13.35
N PHE A 356 0.74 30.73 14.43
CA PHE A 356 -0.53 30.00 14.56
C PHE A 356 -1.55 30.82 15.36
N HIS A 357 -2.84 30.47 15.30
CA HIS A 357 -3.82 30.95 16.29
C HIS A 357 -3.69 30.15 17.59
N MET A 358 -3.12 30.75 18.65
CA MET A 358 -2.79 30.06 19.92
C MET A 358 -3.27 30.77 21.19
N GLN A 359 -3.98 31.89 21.07
CA GLN A 359 -4.47 32.68 22.20
C GLN A 359 -5.21 31.85 23.27
N PRO A 360 -6.07 30.87 22.89
CA PRO A 360 -6.76 30.04 23.87
C PRO A 360 -5.81 29.24 24.78
N TRP A 361 -4.60 28.94 24.31
CA TRP A 361 -3.60 28.17 25.04
C TRP A 361 -2.63 29.07 25.82
N SER A 362 -2.19 30.18 25.22
CA SER A 362 -1.18 31.06 25.84
C SER A 362 -1.68 31.69 27.15
N ASN A 363 -2.98 31.95 27.25
CA ASN A 363 -3.56 32.63 28.41
C ASN A 363 -3.75 31.71 29.64
N ASP A 364 -3.63 30.40 29.48
CA ASP A 364 -4.05 29.41 30.49
C ASP A 364 -2.91 28.51 30.99
N ILE A 365 -1.64 28.94 30.90
CA ILE A 365 -0.52 28.15 31.43
C ILE A 365 -0.21 28.54 32.86
N SER A 366 -0.23 27.56 33.77
CA SER A 366 0.20 27.74 35.15
C SER A 366 1.58 27.11 35.37
N VAL A 367 2.50 27.89 35.94
CA VAL A 367 3.78 27.38 36.43
C VAL A 367 3.63 27.05 37.92
N THR A 368 3.89 25.81 38.27
CA THR A 368 3.75 25.26 39.62
C THR A 368 5.06 24.60 40.06
N ASN A 369 5.16 24.25 41.34
CA ASN A 369 6.30 23.51 41.90
C ASN A 369 7.67 24.12 41.60
N LEU A 370 7.74 25.45 41.44
CA LEU A 370 8.97 26.18 41.19
C LEU A 370 9.88 26.12 42.43
N GLN A 371 11.01 25.42 42.31
CA GLN A 371 11.93 25.15 43.40
C GLN A 371 13.36 25.42 42.95
N ALA A 372 14.11 26.21 43.72
CA ALA A 372 15.54 26.36 43.51
C ALA A 372 16.29 25.12 44.02
N LYS A 373 17.23 24.60 43.22
CA LYS A 373 17.88 23.31 43.47
C LYS A 373 19.40 23.39 43.56
N ALA A 374 20.00 24.33 42.84
CA ALA A 374 21.44 24.48 42.76
C ALA A 374 21.86 25.92 42.43
N SER A 375 23.09 26.29 42.81
CA SER A 375 23.65 27.63 42.58
C SER A 375 25.17 27.61 42.48
N THR A 376 25.77 28.66 41.93
CA THR A 376 27.23 28.91 42.00
C THR A 376 27.69 29.29 43.41
N ALA A 377 26.84 29.97 44.18
CA ALA A 377 27.19 30.57 45.47
C ALA A 377 27.01 29.65 46.71
N GLY A 378 26.56 28.40 46.56
CA GLY A 378 26.47 27.49 47.72
C GLY A 378 25.32 27.77 48.70
N ILE A 379 24.34 28.58 48.29
CA ILE A 379 23.40 29.26 49.21
C ILE A 379 22.39 28.33 49.90
N PHE A 380 22.21 27.10 49.43
CA PHE A 380 21.18 26.18 49.96
C PHE A 380 21.48 25.59 51.35
N SER A 381 22.66 25.86 51.91
CA SER A 381 23.04 25.45 53.27
C SER A 381 22.60 26.44 54.38
N TRP A 382 21.92 27.54 54.02
CA TRP A 382 21.67 28.68 54.90
C TRP A 382 20.16 28.88 55.14
N GLY A 383 19.72 28.76 56.40
CA GLY A 383 18.29 28.65 56.75
C GLY A 383 17.39 29.88 56.48
N PHE A 384 17.93 31.08 56.24
CA PHE A 384 17.14 32.29 55.96
C PHE A 384 16.97 32.59 54.46
N ILE A 385 17.59 31.80 53.58
CA ILE A 385 17.58 32.03 52.12
C ILE A 385 16.29 31.53 51.45
N GLY A 386 15.46 30.77 52.17
CA GLY A 386 14.16 30.30 51.69
C GLY A 386 13.22 31.42 51.24
N ASP A 387 13.15 32.53 51.99
CA ASP A 387 12.29 33.67 51.67
C ASP A 387 12.77 34.43 50.41
N LEU A 388 14.09 34.50 50.21
CA LEU A 388 14.68 35.09 49.01
C LEU A 388 14.39 34.24 47.77
N ILE A 389 14.60 32.93 47.87
CA ILE A 389 14.32 31.98 46.80
C ILE A 389 12.82 32.03 46.41
N ALA A 390 11.93 32.10 47.41
CA ALA A 390 10.49 32.23 47.18
C ALA A 390 10.13 33.55 46.48
N SER A 391 10.81 34.66 46.81
CA SER A 391 10.60 35.94 46.16
C SER A 391 11.05 35.92 44.68
N ILE A 392 12.23 35.35 44.38
CA ILE A 392 12.72 35.20 43.00
C ILE A 392 11.77 34.28 42.21
N ALA A 393 11.34 33.16 42.81
CA ALA A 393 10.36 32.26 42.22
C ALA A 393 9.04 32.98 41.89
N THR A 394 8.55 33.85 42.78
CA THR A 394 7.36 34.68 42.53
C THR A 394 7.57 35.66 41.37
N GLY A 395 8.77 36.23 41.25
CA GLY A 395 9.13 37.13 40.15
C GLY A 395 9.13 36.45 38.79
N ILE A 396 9.68 35.24 38.72
CA ILE A 396 9.63 34.37 37.53
C ILE A 396 8.18 34.10 37.15
N ALA A 397 7.37 33.64 38.11
CA ALA A 397 5.98 33.25 37.86
C ALA A 397 5.10 34.41 37.39
N SER A 398 5.34 35.64 37.88
CA SER A 398 4.50 36.81 37.59
C SER A 398 4.90 37.62 36.37
N ASN A 399 6.18 37.65 36.00
CA ASN A 399 6.69 38.56 34.98
C ASN A 399 7.27 37.86 33.74
N ILE A 400 7.83 36.66 33.90
CA ILE A 400 8.44 35.91 32.79
C ILE A 400 7.44 34.96 32.15
N THR A 401 6.62 34.29 32.96
CA THR A 401 5.63 33.34 32.47
C THR A 401 4.77 33.94 31.33
N PRO A 402 4.17 35.14 31.44
CA PRO A 402 3.38 35.72 30.35
C PRO A 402 4.14 35.95 29.03
N ILE A 403 5.46 36.13 29.09
CA ILE A 403 6.30 36.39 27.92
C ILE A 403 6.68 35.08 27.22
N ILE A 404 6.92 34.02 27.99
CA ILE A 404 7.40 32.72 27.48
C ILE A 404 6.25 31.82 27.02
N GLN A 405 5.09 31.91 27.68
CA GLN A 405 3.89 31.14 27.36
C GLN A 405 3.59 31.01 25.87
N PRO A 406 3.44 32.11 25.09
CA PRO A 406 3.13 32.00 23.67
C PRO A 406 4.25 31.30 22.88
N GLN A 407 5.52 31.47 23.27
CA GLN A 407 6.66 30.85 22.57
C GLN A 407 6.75 29.34 22.80
N ILE A 408 6.42 28.87 24.01
CA ILE A 408 6.35 27.44 24.33
C ILE A 408 5.22 26.77 23.56
N VAL A 409 4.02 27.35 23.61
CA VAL A 409 2.84 26.84 22.90
C VAL A 409 3.12 26.73 21.40
N GLN A 410 3.67 27.78 20.81
CA GLN A 410 4.06 27.80 19.40
C GLN A 410 5.01 26.67 19.03
N SER A 411 6.06 26.44 19.83
CA SER A 411 7.07 25.43 19.52
C SER A 411 6.53 24.01 19.69
N ILE A 412 5.65 23.77 20.66
CA ILE A 412 4.95 22.49 20.83
C ILE A 412 4.05 22.21 19.64
N LEU A 413 3.22 23.17 19.23
CA LEU A 413 2.32 23.01 18.10
C LEU A 413 3.08 22.83 16.78
N GLN A 414 4.18 23.57 16.59
CA GLN A 414 5.08 23.39 15.45
C GLN A 414 5.66 21.97 15.42
N ASP A 415 6.18 21.47 16.54
CA ASP A 415 6.74 20.13 16.63
C ASP A 415 5.67 19.05 16.37
N VAL A 416 4.45 19.22 16.90
CA VAL A 416 3.34 18.31 16.62
C VAL A 416 3.01 18.26 15.12
N VAL A 417 2.92 19.42 14.47
CA VAL A 417 2.47 19.53 13.07
C VAL A 417 3.57 19.19 12.06
N GLU A 418 4.81 19.64 12.26
CA GLU A 418 5.90 19.48 11.29
C GLU A 418 6.77 18.24 11.57
N GLN A 419 6.73 17.69 12.79
CA GLN A 419 7.56 16.55 13.18
C GLN A 419 6.73 15.33 13.59
N ILE A 420 5.89 15.41 14.63
CA ILE A 420 5.18 14.24 15.17
C ILE A 420 4.19 13.67 14.16
N ALA A 421 3.29 14.49 13.61
CA ALA A 421 2.28 14.03 12.66
C ALA A 421 2.91 13.45 11.38
N PRO A 422 3.90 14.10 10.72
CA PRO A 422 4.62 13.50 9.60
C PRO A 422 5.31 12.20 9.97
N ASN A 423 5.97 12.09 11.12
CA ASN A 423 6.63 10.85 11.54
C ASN A 423 5.65 9.70 11.77
N VAL A 424 4.47 9.97 12.34
CA VAL A 424 3.39 8.98 12.51
C VAL A 424 2.89 8.48 11.16
N ILE A 425 2.58 9.39 10.25
CA ILE A 425 2.13 9.08 8.88
C ILE A 425 3.23 8.31 8.13
N ASN A 426 4.46 8.77 8.23
CA ASN A 426 5.63 8.18 7.59
C ASN A 426 5.93 6.77 8.10
N ALA A 427 5.70 6.49 9.38
CA ALA A 427 5.82 5.13 9.88
C ALA A 427 4.75 4.20 9.27
N ILE A 428 3.52 4.68 9.04
CA ILE A 428 2.50 3.93 8.29
C ILE A 428 2.99 3.70 6.86
N LEU A 429 3.40 4.76 6.16
CA LEU A 429 3.86 4.70 4.78
C LEU A 429 5.09 3.79 4.61
N ASP A 430 6.03 3.80 5.54
CA ASP A 430 7.21 2.94 5.50
C ASP A 430 6.81 1.46 5.57
N ASN A 431 5.86 1.10 6.44
CA ASN A 431 5.32 -0.27 6.48
C ASN A 431 4.55 -0.62 5.19
N LEU A 432 3.82 0.33 4.59
CA LEU A 432 3.16 0.15 3.30
C LEU A 432 4.17 -0.03 2.15
N GLN A 433 5.35 0.59 2.21
CA GLN A 433 6.39 0.43 1.19
C GLN A 433 7.19 -0.85 1.39
N ASN A 434 7.57 -1.17 2.63
CA ASN A 434 8.37 -2.33 2.98
C ASN A 434 8.09 -2.77 4.43
N PRO A 435 7.51 -3.96 4.67
CA PRO A 435 7.35 -5.06 3.73
C PRO A 435 6.10 -5.02 2.84
N GLY A 436 5.21 -4.04 3.01
CA GLY A 436 3.90 -3.98 2.36
C GLY A 436 2.80 -4.70 3.15
N LEU A 437 1.54 -4.46 2.79
CA LEU A 437 0.36 -5.05 3.41
C LEU A 437 0.17 -6.50 2.97
N PRO A 438 0.14 -7.48 3.89
CA PRO A 438 -0.22 -8.85 3.56
C PRO A 438 -1.72 -8.93 3.24
N ILE A 439 -2.03 -9.38 2.04
CA ILE A 439 -3.38 -9.73 1.59
C ILE A 439 -3.41 -11.26 1.54
N PRO A 440 -3.76 -11.94 2.66
CA PRO A 440 -3.90 -13.38 2.63
C PRO A 440 -5.02 -13.73 1.64
N LEU A 441 -4.73 -14.64 0.72
CA LEU A 441 -5.79 -15.22 -0.07
C LEU A 441 -6.67 -16.06 0.87
N PRO A 442 -7.99 -16.12 0.64
CA PRO A 442 -8.87 -16.83 1.54
C PRO A 442 -8.49 -18.30 1.67
N SER A 443 -8.50 -18.83 2.89
CA SER A 443 -8.08 -20.21 3.20
C SER A 443 -8.96 -21.30 2.56
N HIS A 444 -10.12 -20.92 2.04
CA HIS A 444 -11.05 -21.82 1.35
C HIS A 444 -10.82 -21.89 -0.17
N LEU A 445 -9.98 -21.01 -0.74
CA LEU A 445 -9.55 -21.20 -2.12
C LEU A 445 -8.76 -22.50 -2.21
N PRO A 446 -8.89 -23.30 -3.28
CA PRO A 446 -8.12 -24.52 -3.36
C PRO A 446 -6.61 -24.29 -3.42
N ALA A 447 -5.83 -25.21 -2.86
CA ALA A 447 -4.38 -25.17 -3.02
C ALA A 447 -4.02 -25.22 -4.52
N PRO A 448 -3.02 -24.46 -5.00
CA PRO A 448 -2.02 -23.69 -4.23
C PRO A 448 -2.47 -22.30 -3.77
N LEU A 449 -3.65 -21.81 -4.16
CA LEU A 449 -4.10 -20.44 -3.85
C LEU A 449 -4.26 -20.20 -2.34
N SER A 450 -4.79 -21.17 -1.57
CA SER A 450 -4.85 -21.09 -0.10
C SER A 450 -3.50 -20.89 0.58
N ASN A 451 -2.41 -21.33 -0.05
CA ASN A 451 -1.06 -21.30 0.52
C ASN A 451 -0.29 -20.04 0.08
N THR A 452 -0.95 -19.17 -0.69
CA THR A 452 -0.34 -17.98 -1.29
C THR A 452 -0.70 -16.74 -0.48
N GLU A 453 0.31 -15.99 -0.06
CA GLU A 453 0.18 -14.66 0.53
C GLU A 453 0.57 -13.61 -0.51
N LEU A 454 -0.37 -12.73 -0.85
CA LEU A 454 -0.08 -11.52 -1.62
C LEU A 454 0.42 -10.43 -0.68
N ARG A 455 1.30 -9.57 -1.18
CA ARG A 455 1.75 -8.35 -0.50
C ARG A 455 1.58 -7.17 -1.42
N LEU A 456 0.79 -6.20 -0.97
CA LEU A 456 0.58 -4.92 -1.64
C LEU A 456 1.49 -3.87 -1.01
N LYS A 457 2.41 -3.36 -1.82
CA LYS A 457 3.28 -2.24 -1.50
C LYS A 457 2.71 -0.97 -2.12
N LEU A 458 2.69 0.11 -1.38
CA LEU A 458 2.17 1.40 -1.82
C LEU A 458 3.19 2.50 -1.53
N LYS A 459 3.38 3.40 -2.48
CA LYS A 459 4.23 4.58 -2.33
C LYS A 459 3.49 5.81 -2.86
N VAL A 460 3.42 6.86 -2.06
CA VAL A 460 2.99 8.17 -2.56
C VAL A 460 4.15 8.79 -3.33
N GLU A 461 3.91 9.29 -4.54
CA GLU A 461 4.95 9.92 -5.35
C GLU A 461 5.08 11.42 -5.05
N GLN A 462 6.16 12.03 -5.55
CA GLN A 462 6.34 13.47 -5.42
C GLN A 462 5.20 14.22 -6.11
N GLY A 463 4.81 15.36 -5.53
CA GLY A 463 3.77 16.22 -6.09
C GLY A 463 2.37 15.98 -5.53
N MET A 464 2.25 15.37 -4.34
CA MET A 464 1.00 15.43 -3.57
C MET A 464 0.60 16.88 -3.29
N GLN A 465 -0.68 17.20 -3.45
CA GLN A 465 -1.22 18.56 -3.35
C GLN A 465 -2.59 18.57 -2.68
N ALA A 466 -2.88 19.60 -1.88
CA ALA A 466 -4.23 19.91 -1.47
C ALA A 466 -4.99 20.61 -2.60
N ARG A 467 -6.25 20.23 -2.83
CA ARG A 467 -7.10 20.79 -3.90
C ARG A 467 -8.52 21.04 -3.41
N GLN A 468 -9.14 22.05 -3.99
CA GLN A 468 -10.54 22.42 -3.80
C GLN A 468 -11.11 22.98 -5.11
N ASP A 469 -12.22 22.43 -5.57
CA ASP A 469 -12.98 22.92 -6.73
C ASP A 469 -14.49 22.76 -6.46
N GLY A 470 -15.17 23.88 -6.22
CA GLY A 470 -16.56 23.88 -5.75
C GLY A 470 -16.69 23.07 -4.45
N ALA A 471 -17.50 22.01 -4.48
CA ALA A 471 -17.68 21.08 -3.36
C ALA A 471 -16.61 19.99 -3.27
N ASN A 472 -15.86 19.75 -4.36
CA ASN A 472 -14.80 18.74 -4.40
C ASN A 472 -13.57 19.23 -3.66
N ARG A 473 -13.05 18.42 -2.75
CA ARG A 473 -12.04 18.86 -1.79
C ARG A 473 -11.24 17.68 -1.25
N GLY A 474 -9.92 17.77 -1.22
CA GLY A 474 -9.07 16.68 -0.71
C GLY A 474 -7.58 16.83 -1.02
N LEU A 475 -6.81 15.80 -0.67
CA LEU A 475 -5.42 15.64 -1.11
C LEU A 475 -5.40 14.78 -2.38
N VAL A 476 -4.66 15.22 -3.39
CA VAL A 476 -4.47 14.49 -4.65
C VAL A 476 -2.99 14.17 -4.82
N GLY A 477 -2.67 13.02 -5.43
CA GLY A 477 -1.30 12.66 -5.70
C GLY A 477 -1.18 11.47 -6.65
N LEU A 478 0.01 11.30 -7.22
CA LEU A 478 0.36 10.07 -7.94
C LEU A 478 0.82 9.00 -6.95
N ALA A 479 0.61 7.75 -7.32
CA ALA A 479 0.91 6.60 -6.48
C ALA A 479 1.66 5.53 -7.28
N GLY A 480 2.70 4.98 -6.65
CA GLY A 480 3.36 3.76 -7.06
C GLY A 480 2.78 2.56 -6.32
N THR A 481 2.67 1.43 -7.00
CA THR A 481 2.19 0.17 -6.42
C THR A 481 3.17 -0.96 -6.69
N GLY A 482 3.32 -1.89 -5.76
CA GLY A 482 4.08 -3.12 -5.93
C GLY A 482 3.29 -4.31 -5.42
N ILE A 483 2.96 -5.29 -6.27
CA ILE A 483 2.26 -6.51 -5.81
C ILE A 483 3.20 -7.70 -5.95
N THR A 484 3.44 -8.40 -4.84
CA THR A 484 4.26 -9.62 -4.82
C THR A 484 3.52 -10.77 -4.17
N ALA A 485 3.69 -11.98 -4.68
CA ALA A 485 3.15 -13.21 -4.12
C ALA A 485 4.28 -14.03 -3.51
N THR A 486 4.00 -14.65 -2.38
CA THR A 486 4.85 -15.68 -1.78
C THR A 486 4.00 -16.88 -1.42
N MET A 487 4.59 -18.07 -1.40
CA MET A 487 3.85 -19.29 -1.11
C MET A 487 4.65 -20.18 -0.16
N SER A 488 3.94 -20.78 0.79
CA SER A 488 4.53 -21.71 1.75
C SER A 488 3.58 -22.89 2.00
N PRO A 489 3.98 -24.14 1.72
CA PRO A 489 5.24 -24.54 1.08
C PRO A 489 5.29 -24.15 -0.42
N PRO A 490 6.48 -24.03 -1.04
CA PRO A 490 6.60 -23.75 -2.47
C PRO A 490 5.87 -24.79 -3.34
N ASN A 491 5.23 -24.36 -4.42
CA ASN A 491 4.56 -25.27 -5.35
C ASN A 491 5.60 -26.00 -6.23
N PRO A 492 5.67 -27.34 -6.22
CA PRO A 492 6.58 -28.09 -7.07
C PRO A 492 6.31 -27.91 -8.57
N ASN A 493 5.11 -27.47 -8.95
CA ASN A 493 4.71 -27.17 -10.33
C ASN A 493 4.82 -25.67 -10.66
N ALA A 494 5.58 -24.90 -9.87
CA ALA A 494 5.86 -23.51 -10.22
C ALA A 494 6.55 -23.43 -11.59
N PRO A 495 6.16 -22.47 -12.44
CA PRO A 495 6.70 -22.35 -13.79
C PRO A 495 8.19 -21.97 -13.73
N GLN A 496 8.92 -22.41 -14.75
CA GLN A 496 10.32 -22.02 -14.92
C GLN A 496 10.41 -20.58 -15.43
N ALA A 497 11.47 -19.87 -15.03
CA ALA A 497 11.72 -18.52 -15.51
C ALA A 497 11.75 -18.46 -17.05
N MET A 498 11.13 -17.43 -17.62
CA MET A 498 11.04 -17.27 -19.07
C MET A 498 12.43 -17.14 -19.72
N LEU A 499 12.56 -17.60 -20.96
CA LEU A 499 13.69 -17.29 -21.82
C LEU A 499 13.58 -15.84 -22.31
N GLY A 500 14.70 -15.11 -22.35
CA GLY A 500 14.72 -13.68 -22.59
C GLY A 500 14.53 -12.87 -21.30
N THR A 501 13.53 -11.99 -21.25
CA THR A 501 13.25 -11.12 -20.09
C THR A 501 12.19 -11.69 -19.16
N ASN A 502 12.60 -12.22 -18.01
CA ASN A 502 11.69 -12.75 -17.00
C ASN A 502 10.97 -11.63 -16.20
N SER A 503 9.97 -11.00 -16.82
CA SER A 503 9.18 -9.89 -16.26
C SER A 503 7.80 -9.82 -16.92
N PHE A 504 6.94 -8.91 -16.47
CA PHE A 504 5.60 -8.70 -17.02
C PHE A 504 5.55 -7.58 -18.06
N ASN A 505 4.57 -7.64 -18.96
CA ASN A 505 4.30 -6.61 -19.97
C ASN A 505 3.77 -5.31 -19.34
N VAL A 506 4.36 -4.19 -19.74
CA VAL A 506 4.00 -2.84 -19.31
C VAL A 506 3.22 -2.18 -20.43
N TYR A 507 2.03 -1.68 -20.12
CA TYR A 507 1.14 -1.03 -21.08
C TYR A 507 1.01 0.48 -20.85
N ARG A 508 1.45 0.97 -19.68
CA ARG A 508 1.35 2.40 -19.36
C ARG A 508 2.21 3.26 -20.29
N SER A 509 1.61 4.32 -20.82
CA SER A 509 2.32 5.43 -21.49
C SER A 509 2.56 6.61 -20.53
N GLY A 510 1.79 6.69 -19.44
CA GLY A 510 1.87 7.70 -18.39
C GLY A 510 1.02 7.30 -17.17
N ALA A 511 1.05 8.12 -16.12
CA ALA A 511 0.21 7.90 -14.94
C ALA A 511 -1.27 8.16 -15.24
N PRO A 512 -2.21 7.39 -14.63
CA PRO A 512 -3.62 7.76 -14.64
C PRO A 512 -3.81 9.18 -14.07
N SER A 513 -4.76 9.93 -14.62
CA SER A 513 -5.07 11.28 -14.11
C SER A 513 -5.90 11.22 -12.82
N TRP A 514 -5.53 12.01 -11.82
CA TRP A 514 -6.35 12.21 -10.62
C TRP A 514 -7.52 13.18 -10.86
N SER A 515 -7.57 13.91 -11.98
CA SER A 515 -8.54 14.99 -12.20
C SER A 515 -9.99 14.50 -12.17
N TYR A 516 -10.30 13.42 -12.88
CA TYR A 516 -11.65 12.85 -12.85
C TYR A 516 -11.99 12.26 -11.48
N PRO A 517 -11.16 11.39 -10.86
CA PRO A 517 -11.37 10.97 -9.47
C PRO A 517 -11.64 12.14 -8.51
N PHE A 518 -10.86 13.22 -8.61
CA PHE A 518 -11.05 14.41 -7.79
C PHE A 518 -12.40 15.09 -8.03
N SER A 519 -12.85 15.20 -9.29
CA SER A 519 -14.16 15.75 -9.65
C SER A 519 -15.34 14.97 -9.05
N GLN A 520 -15.11 13.71 -8.65
CA GLN A 520 -16.11 12.85 -8.02
C GLN A 520 -16.05 12.89 -6.48
N SER A 521 -15.03 13.49 -5.87
CA SER A 521 -14.77 13.39 -4.42
C SER A 521 -15.92 13.86 -3.53
N ALA A 522 -16.68 14.87 -3.94
CA ALA A 522 -17.85 15.33 -3.20
C ALA A 522 -19.05 14.36 -3.30
N ALA A 523 -19.29 13.79 -4.48
CA ALA A 523 -20.39 12.86 -4.71
C ALA A 523 -20.07 11.43 -4.23
N LYS A 524 -18.78 11.11 -4.14
CA LYS A 524 -18.22 9.80 -3.81
C LYS A 524 -17.09 9.97 -2.78
N PRO A 525 -17.40 10.37 -1.54
CA PRO A 525 -16.39 10.55 -0.50
C PRO A 525 -15.69 9.23 -0.14
N GLY A 526 -14.43 9.30 0.28
CA GLY A 526 -13.54 8.17 0.53
C GLY A 526 -12.17 8.34 -0.15
N LEU A 527 -11.38 7.27 -0.09
CA LEU A 527 -10.15 7.13 -0.86
C LEU A 527 -10.51 6.67 -2.26
N LEU A 528 -10.24 7.53 -3.23
CA LEU A 528 -10.49 7.28 -4.65
C LEU A 528 -9.17 6.93 -5.32
N LEU A 529 -9.11 5.77 -5.97
CA LEU A 529 -7.90 5.20 -6.56
C LEU A 529 -8.13 4.95 -8.06
N ALA A 530 -7.32 5.58 -8.89
CA ALA A 530 -7.17 5.22 -10.30
C ALA A 530 -5.94 4.31 -10.44
N LEU A 531 -6.11 3.11 -10.97
CA LEU A 531 -5.04 2.11 -11.11
C LEU A 531 -4.91 1.63 -12.55
N HIS A 532 -3.68 1.68 -13.09
CA HIS A 532 -3.36 1.12 -14.40
C HIS A 532 -3.38 -0.42 -14.36
N SER A 533 -3.62 -1.06 -15.50
CA SER A 533 -3.60 -2.54 -15.64
C SER A 533 -2.24 -3.15 -15.29
N ASP A 534 -1.19 -2.33 -15.24
CA ASP A 534 0.16 -2.77 -14.89
C ASP A 534 0.25 -3.26 -13.44
N ALA A 535 -0.59 -2.74 -12.54
CA ALA A 535 -0.72 -3.28 -11.19
C ALA A 535 -1.21 -4.74 -11.23
N LEU A 536 -2.21 -5.02 -12.07
CA LEU A 536 -2.78 -6.35 -12.27
C LEU A 536 -1.78 -7.28 -12.97
N ASN A 537 -1.06 -6.79 -13.99
CA ASN A 537 0.01 -7.55 -14.64
C ASN A 537 1.11 -7.95 -13.66
N GLN A 538 1.50 -7.05 -12.76
CA GLN A 538 2.49 -7.36 -11.73
C GLN A 538 1.97 -8.43 -10.76
N ALA A 539 0.73 -8.30 -10.31
CA ALA A 539 0.08 -9.31 -9.45
C ALA A 539 0.06 -10.68 -10.13
N MET A 540 -0.36 -10.74 -11.40
CA MET A 540 -0.45 -11.96 -12.18
C MET A 540 0.91 -12.59 -12.47
N PHE A 541 1.91 -11.78 -12.77
CA PHE A 541 3.29 -12.27 -12.90
C PHE A 541 3.83 -12.82 -11.59
N SER A 542 3.55 -12.17 -10.46
CA SER A 542 4.04 -12.66 -9.18
C SER A 542 3.33 -13.94 -8.74
N LEU A 543 2.01 -14.04 -8.96
CA LEU A 543 1.23 -15.28 -8.77
C LEU A 543 1.73 -16.40 -9.69
N TRP A 544 2.00 -16.08 -10.96
CA TRP A 544 2.60 -17.00 -11.93
C TRP A 544 3.95 -17.50 -11.42
N GLN A 545 4.88 -16.60 -11.08
CA GLN A 545 6.23 -16.95 -10.63
C GLN A 545 6.20 -17.79 -9.34
N ALA A 546 5.29 -17.48 -8.41
CA ALA A 546 5.12 -18.28 -7.21
C ALA A 546 4.61 -19.70 -7.53
N GLY A 547 3.90 -19.89 -8.65
CA GLY A 547 3.20 -21.13 -8.98
C GLY A 547 1.77 -21.18 -8.44
N ALA A 548 1.20 -20.03 -8.03
CA ALA A 548 -0.16 -19.95 -7.52
C ALA A 548 -1.22 -20.18 -8.62
N LEU A 549 -0.85 -19.97 -9.89
CA LEU A 549 -1.70 -20.23 -11.06
C LEU A 549 -1.56 -21.66 -11.61
N SER A 550 -0.68 -22.49 -11.05
CA SER A 550 -0.52 -23.90 -11.42
C SER A 550 -1.50 -24.77 -10.62
N LEU A 551 -2.69 -25.00 -11.17
CA LEU A 551 -3.82 -25.63 -10.48
C LEU A 551 -3.88 -27.14 -10.72
N ALA A 552 -4.35 -27.89 -9.72
CA ALA A 552 -4.74 -29.29 -9.88
C ALA A 552 -6.24 -29.43 -9.63
N ILE A 553 -6.99 -29.69 -10.69
CA ILE A 553 -8.44 -29.88 -10.64
C ILE A 553 -8.70 -31.36 -10.41
N ASP A 554 -9.18 -31.69 -9.21
CA ASP A 554 -9.59 -33.02 -8.79
C ASP A 554 -10.87 -32.94 -7.93
N ALA A 555 -11.36 -34.07 -7.44
CA ALA A 555 -12.56 -34.10 -6.59
C ALA A 555 -12.40 -33.27 -5.30
N SER A 556 -11.20 -33.18 -4.73
CA SER A 556 -10.95 -32.36 -3.53
C SER A 556 -11.05 -30.87 -3.84
N PHE A 557 -10.52 -30.45 -4.98
CA PHE A 557 -10.62 -29.09 -5.49
C PHE A 557 -12.09 -28.68 -5.64
N ILE A 558 -12.91 -29.50 -6.31
CA ILE A 558 -14.34 -29.22 -6.50
C ILE A 558 -15.09 -29.15 -5.16
N ASN A 559 -14.82 -30.09 -4.24
CA ASN A 559 -15.43 -30.11 -2.90
C ASN A 559 -15.08 -28.86 -2.07
N GLN A 560 -13.85 -28.35 -2.17
CA GLN A 560 -13.46 -27.11 -1.48
C GLN A 560 -14.24 -25.91 -2.01
N ILE A 561 -14.46 -25.82 -3.33
CA ILE A 561 -15.25 -24.72 -3.89
C ILE A 561 -16.73 -24.82 -3.48
N ASN A 562 -17.29 -26.04 -3.41
CA ASN A 562 -18.68 -26.26 -2.96
C ASN A 562 -18.92 -25.75 -1.53
N THR A 563 -17.88 -25.67 -0.71
CA THR A 563 -17.98 -25.19 0.67
C THR A 563 -18.36 -23.71 0.78
N TYR A 564 -18.06 -22.88 -0.24
CA TYR A 564 -18.35 -21.44 -0.23
C TYR A 564 -19.22 -20.95 -1.38
N ALA A 565 -19.18 -21.61 -2.55
CA ALA A 565 -19.99 -21.23 -3.71
C ALA A 565 -21.37 -21.93 -3.75
N GLY A 566 -21.59 -22.95 -2.90
CA GLY A 566 -22.81 -23.76 -2.92
C GLY A 566 -22.82 -24.83 -4.03
N ASN A 567 -23.95 -25.54 -4.19
CA ASN A 567 -24.11 -26.63 -5.15
C ASN A 567 -24.67 -26.10 -6.48
N ASP A 568 -23.90 -26.21 -7.58
CA ASP A 568 -24.29 -25.82 -8.95
C ASP A 568 -24.41 -27.08 -9.85
N PRO A 569 -25.50 -27.26 -10.62
CA PRO A 569 -25.66 -28.36 -11.57
C PRO A 569 -24.53 -28.52 -12.61
N LEU A 570 -23.90 -27.42 -13.05
CA LEU A 570 -22.73 -27.47 -13.95
C LEU A 570 -21.50 -28.15 -13.30
N ARG A 571 -21.46 -28.19 -11.96
CA ARG A 571 -20.37 -28.80 -11.19
C ARG A 571 -20.60 -30.29 -10.93
N GLN A 572 -21.84 -30.76 -10.87
CA GLN A 572 -22.14 -32.20 -10.90
C GLN A 572 -21.67 -32.86 -12.20
N LEU A 573 -21.82 -32.16 -13.34
CA LEU A 573 -21.25 -32.59 -14.62
C LEU A 573 -19.72 -32.66 -14.58
N THR A 574 -19.08 -31.81 -13.77
CA THR A 574 -17.61 -31.83 -13.58
C THR A 574 -17.19 -33.06 -12.77
N ASP A 575 -17.94 -33.45 -11.74
CA ASP A 575 -17.67 -34.67 -10.96
C ASP A 575 -17.75 -35.94 -11.81
N ASP A 576 -18.71 -36.02 -12.74
CA ASP A 576 -18.85 -37.15 -13.67
C ASP A 576 -17.71 -37.21 -14.72
N LEU A 577 -17.19 -36.05 -15.13
CA LEU A 577 -16.05 -35.92 -16.06
C LEU A 577 -14.70 -36.19 -15.39
N LEU A 578 -14.64 -36.21 -14.05
CA LEU A 578 -13.45 -36.57 -13.28
C LEU A 578 -13.28 -38.10 -13.09
N LYS A 579 -14.01 -38.91 -13.86
CA LYS A 579 -13.84 -40.37 -13.94
C LYS A 579 -13.25 -40.80 -15.27
N VAL A 580 -12.24 -41.66 -15.21
CA VAL A 580 -11.51 -42.15 -16.38
C VAL A 580 -12.43 -42.92 -17.33
N GLY A 581 -13.39 -43.71 -16.83
CA GLY A 581 -14.38 -44.42 -17.66
C GLY A 581 -15.21 -43.49 -18.56
N THR A 582 -15.64 -42.34 -18.04
CA THR A 582 -16.34 -41.29 -18.80
C THR A 582 -15.42 -40.68 -19.87
N LEU A 583 -14.15 -40.44 -19.52
CA LEU A 583 -13.18 -39.88 -20.45
C LEU A 583 -12.82 -40.88 -21.57
N VAL A 584 -12.63 -42.16 -21.24
CA VAL A 584 -12.23 -43.22 -22.17
C VAL A 584 -13.34 -43.57 -23.15
N THR A 585 -14.60 -43.63 -22.70
CA THR A 585 -15.76 -43.85 -23.59
C THR A 585 -15.90 -42.75 -24.65
N VAL A 586 -15.47 -41.54 -24.33
CA VAL A 586 -15.51 -40.37 -25.22
C VAL A 586 -14.26 -40.29 -26.12
N LEU A 587 -13.06 -40.53 -25.58
CA LEU A 587 -11.78 -40.46 -26.30
C LEU A 587 -11.51 -41.67 -27.20
N ALA A 588 -12.00 -42.85 -26.82
CA ALA A 588 -11.83 -44.12 -27.53
C ALA A 588 -13.15 -44.93 -27.58
N PRO A 589 -14.14 -44.49 -28.39
CA PRO A 589 -15.45 -45.14 -28.45
C PRO A 589 -15.35 -46.63 -28.78
N GLY A 590 -15.99 -47.49 -27.98
CA GLY A 590 -16.01 -48.95 -28.15
C GLY A 590 -14.85 -49.71 -27.48
N LYS A 591 -14.04 -49.04 -26.65
CA LYS A 591 -13.02 -49.68 -25.80
C LYS A 591 -13.34 -49.40 -24.32
N ASP A 592 -13.68 -50.43 -23.57
CA ASP A 592 -13.97 -50.32 -22.13
C ASP A 592 -12.69 -50.25 -21.27
N THR A 593 -11.56 -50.66 -21.83
CA THR A 593 -10.23 -50.59 -21.20
C THR A 593 -9.19 -50.20 -22.25
N ILE A 594 -8.30 -49.27 -21.91
CA ILE A 594 -7.13 -48.94 -22.74
C ILE A 594 -5.92 -49.63 -22.12
N THR A 595 -5.40 -50.66 -22.80
CA THR A 595 -4.13 -51.31 -22.48
C THR A 595 -3.03 -50.64 -23.29
N GLY A 596 -2.08 -50.00 -22.61
CA GLY A 596 -0.86 -49.46 -23.21
C GLY A 596 0.39 -50.10 -22.64
N LEU A 597 1.53 -49.61 -23.07
CA LEU A 597 2.83 -49.88 -22.44
C LEU A 597 3.24 -48.61 -21.67
N ASP A 598 3.75 -48.76 -20.45
CA ASP A 598 4.33 -47.64 -19.72
C ASP A 598 5.66 -47.17 -20.35
N GLY A 599 6.25 -46.10 -19.82
CA GLY A 599 7.55 -45.58 -20.29
C GLY A 599 8.73 -46.55 -20.17
N GLY A 600 8.56 -47.69 -19.48
CA GLY A 600 9.51 -48.79 -19.37
C GLY A 600 9.16 -50.00 -20.26
N GLY A 601 8.07 -49.96 -21.02
CA GLY A 601 7.62 -51.04 -21.89
C GLY A 601 6.78 -52.12 -21.20
N SER A 602 6.27 -51.89 -19.99
CA SER A 602 5.41 -52.85 -19.27
C SER A 602 3.92 -52.61 -19.57
N PRO A 603 3.08 -53.65 -19.70
CA PRO A 603 1.64 -53.49 -19.88
C PRO A 603 1.00 -52.72 -18.73
N PHE A 604 0.35 -51.60 -19.04
CA PHE A 604 -0.37 -50.77 -18.09
C PHE A 604 -1.83 -50.66 -18.51
N VAL A 605 -2.74 -51.04 -17.61
CA VAL A 605 -4.20 -50.95 -17.81
C VAL A 605 -4.71 -49.66 -17.16
N ILE A 606 -5.45 -48.90 -17.94
CA ILE A 606 -6.29 -47.79 -17.49
C ILE A 606 -7.63 -48.40 -17.01
N ASP A 607 -7.93 -48.25 -15.71
CA ASP A 607 -9.19 -48.72 -15.12
C ASP A 607 -10.30 -47.67 -15.33
N SER A 608 -11.53 -48.10 -15.55
CA SER A 608 -12.68 -47.19 -15.70
C SER A 608 -13.02 -46.46 -14.41
N ASP A 609 -12.68 -47.03 -13.25
CA ASP A 609 -12.98 -46.47 -11.93
C ASP A 609 -11.92 -45.47 -11.44
N ASP A 610 -10.77 -45.38 -12.13
CA ASP A 610 -9.69 -44.43 -11.81
C ASP A 610 -10.21 -42.98 -11.82
N ASP A 611 -9.70 -42.17 -10.90
CA ASP A 611 -10.01 -40.73 -10.85
C ASP A 611 -9.16 -39.96 -11.88
N VAL A 612 -9.69 -38.86 -12.39
CA VAL A 612 -8.95 -37.94 -13.26
C VAL A 612 -8.44 -36.75 -12.46
N ILE A 613 -7.19 -36.37 -12.69
CA ILE A 613 -6.62 -35.09 -12.25
C ILE A 613 -6.28 -34.28 -13.50
N ILE A 614 -6.82 -33.08 -13.61
CA ILE A 614 -6.46 -32.13 -14.66
C ILE A 614 -5.49 -31.12 -14.06
N GLN A 615 -4.22 -31.18 -14.45
CA GLN A 615 -3.24 -30.18 -14.06
C GLN A 615 -3.20 -29.05 -15.08
N VAL A 616 -3.34 -27.81 -14.63
CA VAL A 616 -3.28 -26.60 -15.45
C VAL A 616 -2.01 -25.86 -15.09
N ASN A 617 -1.05 -25.79 -16.03
CA ASN A 617 0.25 -25.17 -15.82
C ASN A 617 0.48 -24.02 -16.83
N PRO A 618 0.46 -22.76 -16.39
CA PRO A 618 0.80 -21.63 -17.26
C PRO A 618 2.30 -21.57 -17.55
N VAL A 619 2.68 -21.82 -18.79
CA VAL A 619 4.09 -21.78 -19.25
C VAL A 619 4.55 -20.34 -19.46
N LEU A 620 3.65 -19.47 -19.91
CA LEU A 620 3.86 -18.03 -20.05
C LEU A 620 3.07 -17.27 -18.98
N THR A 621 3.61 -16.13 -18.54
CA THR A 621 2.85 -15.22 -17.68
C THR A 621 1.63 -14.69 -18.42
N PRO A 622 0.44 -14.68 -17.79
CA PRO A 622 -0.74 -14.02 -18.34
C PRO A 622 -0.48 -12.52 -18.52
N ALA A 623 -1.13 -11.92 -19.50
CA ALA A 623 -1.08 -10.49 -19.75
C ALA A 623 -2.50 -9.90 -19.74
N LEU A 624 -2.65 -8.73 -19.13
CA LEU A 624 -3.91 -8.04 -18.96
C LEU A 624 -3.80 -6.59 -19.43
N ARG A 625 -4.80 -6.14 -20.16
CA ARG A 625 -4.96 -4.72 -20.51
C ARG A 625 -6.42 -4.32 -20.42
N PHE A 626 -6.67 -3.03 -20.21
CA PHE A 626 -8.02 -2.53 -20.38
C PHE A 626 -8.36 -2.45 -21.87
N ALA A 627 -9.59 -2.85 -22.21
CA ALA A 627 -10.12 -2.67 -23.54
C ALA A 627 -10.29 -1.16 -23.85
N PRO A 628 -10.20 -0.76 -25.12
CA PRO A 628 -10.56 0.59 -25.53
C PRO A 628 -12.00 0.93 -25.13
N LEU A 629 -12.22 2.17 -24.68
CA LEU A 629 -13.53 2.69 -24.31
C LEU A 629 -14.37 3.05 -25.55
N ALA A 630 -15.68 3.18 -25.38
CA ALA A 630 -16.62 3.44 -26.47
C ALA A 630 -16.45 4.84 -27.13
N GLY A 631 -15.76 5.78 -26.47
CA GLY A 631 -15.39 7.08 -27.05
C GLY A 631 -16.49 8.14 -27.06
N GLY A 632 -17.53 8.00 -26.22
CA GLY A 632 -18.72 8.87 -26.19
C GLY A 632 -18.78 9.90 -25.05
N ALA A 633 -19.88 10.65 -25.00
CA ALA A 633 -20.26 11.46 -23.84
C ALA A 633 -20.94 10.55 -22.80
N GLY A 634 -20.26 10.27 -21.69
CA GLY A 634 -20.78 9.39 -20.65
C GLY A 634 -19.68 8.81 -19.77
N THR A 635 -20.06 7.83 -18.97
CA THR A 635 -19.13 7.07 -18.12
C THR A 635 -19.34 5.58 -18.34
N GLU A 636 -18.27 4.81 -18.37
CA GLU A 636 -18.31 3.36 -18.49
C GLU A 636 -17.24 2.71 -17.61
N LYS A 637 -17.41 1.42 -17.30
CA LYS A 637 -16.36 0.64 -16.64
C LYS A 637 -15.48 0.01 -17.72
N PRO A 638 -14.14 0.11 -17.64
CA PRO A 638 -13.28 -0.51 -18.63
C PRO A 638 -13.39 -2.03 -18.57
N ASP A 639 -13.68 -2.65 -19.71
CA ASP A 639 -13.53 -4.09 -19.87
C ASP A 639 -12.04 -4.47 -19.83
N LEU A 640 -11.77 -5.75 -19.56
CA LEU A 640 -10.45 -6.34 -19.55
C LEU A 640 -10.27 -7.22 -20.79
N ILE A 641 -9.08 -7.17 -21.36
CA ILE A 641 -8.60 -8.16 -22.31
C ILE A 641 -7.57 -9.01 -21.58
N LEU A 642 -7.85 -10.30 -21.47
CA LEU A 642 -7.04 -11.29 -20.78
C LEU A 642 -6.42 -12.25 -21.80
N ASP A 643 -5.10 -12.25 -21.84
CA ASP A 643 -4.31 -13.12 -22.71
C ASP A 643 -3.58 -14.17 -21.87
N TRP A 644 -3.96 -15.44 -22.02
CA TRP A 644 -3.14 -16.57 -21.58
C TRP A 644 -2.39 -17.13 -22.79
N GLY A 645 -1.13 -16.73 -22.89
CA GLY A 645 -0.29 -17.07 -24.03
C GLY A 645 -0.07 -18.57 -24.18
N ASP A 646 0.27 -19.30 -23.12
CA ASP A 646 0.55 -20.73 -23.21
C ASP A 646 0.21 -21.43 -21.90
N LEU A 647 -0.84 -22.26 -21.95
CA LEU A 647 -1.30 -23.13 -20.88
C LEU A 647 -1.06 -24.58 -21.27
N GLU A 648 -0.32 -25.31 -20.44
CA GLU A 648 -0.20 -26.76 -20.55
C GLU A 648 -1.22 -27.44 -19.64
N LEU A 649 -2.13 -28.20 -20.25
CA LEU A 649 -3.09 -29.06 -19.58
C LEU A 649 -2.56 -30.49 -19.59
N VAL A 650 -2.35 -31.08 -18.41
CA VAL A 650 -1.92 -32.47 -18.26
C VAL A 650 -3.07 -33.26 -17.65
N ILE A 651 -3.67 -34.14 -18.44
CA ILE A 651 -4.73 -35.05 -17.99
C ILE A 651 -4.06 -36.30 -17.43
N LYS A 652 -4.25 -36.56 -16.13
CA LYS A 652 -3.69 -37.71 -15.43
C LYS A 652 -4.79 -38.62 -14.91
N GLY A 653 -4.56 -39.93 -14.97
CA GLY A 653 -5.33 -40.90 -14.19
C GLY A 653 -4.67 -41.10 -12.82
N LYS A 654 -5.50 -41.33 -11.80
CA LYS A 654 -5.09 -41.59 -10.42
C LYS A 654 -5.71 -42.90 -9.96
N LYS A 655 -4.85 -43.83 -9.57
CA LYS A 655 -5.24 -45.15 -9.05
C LYS A 655 -5.63 -45.08 -7.57
N PRO A 656 -6.37 -46.09 -7.06
CA PRO A 656 -6.70 -46.19 -5.64
C PRO A 656 -5.49 -46.21 -4.68
N ASP A 657 -4.30 -46.59 -5.18
CA ASP A 657 -3.03 -46.57 -4.43
C ASP A 657 -2.32 -45.19 -4.43
N ASN A 658 -2.99 -44.14 -4.94
CA ASN A 658 -2.49 -42.78 -5.18
C ASN A 658 -1.40 -42.65 -6.25
N SER A 659 -1.06 -43.71 -7.00
CA SER A 659 -0.17 -43.57 -8.15
C SER A 659 -0.86 -42.79 -9.28
N THR A 660 -0.11 -41.90 -9.94
CA THR A 660 -0.62 -41.08 -11.05
C THR A 660 0.11 -41.40 -12.35
N TYR A 661 -0.62 -41.42 -13.46
CA TYR A 661 -0.08 -41.63 -14.81
C TYR A 661 -0.64 -40.61 -15.79
N THR A 662 0.14 -40.20 -16.78
CA THR A 662 -0.29 -39.21 -17.79
C THR A 662 -1.09 -39.88 -18.88
N ILE A 663 -2.33 -39.47 -19.10
CA ILE A 663 -3.17 -39.93 -20.22
C ILE A 663 -2.81 -39.17 -21.49
N THR A 664 -2.84 -37.83 -21.42
CA THR A 664 -2.50 -36.96 -22.54
C THR A 664 -2.08 -35.57 -22.06
N ARG A 665 -1.30 -34.85 -22.88
CA ARG A 665 -0.97 -33.44 -22.70
C ARG A 665 -1.53 -32.59 -23.82
N ILE A 666 -2.03 -31.43 -23.46
CA ILE A 666 -2.67 -30.48 -24.37
C ILE A 666 -2.06 -29.11 -24.10
N ARG A 667 -1.79 -28.34 -25.14
CA ARG A 667 -1.49 -26.91 -25.01
C ARG A 667 -2.66 -26.08 -25.49
N THR A 668 -2.90 -24.97 -24.83
CA THR A 668 -3.92 -24.02 -25.23
C THR A 668 -3.44 -22.59 -25.02
N SER A 669 -3.77 -21.72 -25.97
CA SER A 669 -3.76 -20.28 -25.77
C SER A 669 -5.20 -19.79 -25.75
N LEU A 670 -5.48 -18.78 -24.93
CA LEU A 670 -6.76 -18.08 -24.96
C LEU A 670 -6.56 -16.57 -24.87
N ALA A 671 -7.36 -15.84 -25.62
CA ALA A 671 -7.54 -14.40 -25.52
C ALA A 671 -9.03 -14.16 -25.32
N ALA A 672 -9.41 -13.52 -24.22
CA ALA A 672 -10.80 -13.33 -23.86
C ALA A 672 -11.07 -11.91 -23.37
N ALA A 673 -12.23 -11.38 -23.74
CA ALA A 673 -12.78 -10.22 -23.06
C ALA A 673 -13.32 -10.62 -21.69
N GLY A 674 -13.32 -9.69 -20.74
CA GLY A 674 -13.87 -9.89 -19.42
C GLY A 674 -14.08 -8.58 -18.67
N SER A 675 -14.47 -8.68 -17.42
CA SER A 675 -14.64 -7.55 -16.52
C SER A 675 -14.12 -7.91 -15.13
N ALA A 676 -13.71 -6.90 -14.36
CA ALA A 676 -13.38 -7.06 -12.96
C ALA A 676 -14.07 -5.98 -12.14
N ASP A 677 -14.74 -6.40 -11.06
CA ASP A 677 -15.54 -5.54 -10.21
C ASP A 677 -15.35 -5.87 -8.72
N LEU A 678 -15.55 -4.87 -7.85
CA LEU A 678 -15.59 -5.06 -6.41
C LEU A 678 -17.04 -4.95 -5.96
N ILE A 679 -17.60 -6.06 -5.48
CA ILE A 679 -19.01 -6.20 -5.15
C ILE A 679 -19.23 -6.72 -3.73
N ALA A 680 -20.46 -6.69 -3.24
CA ALA A 680 -20.81 -7.38 -2.01
C ALA A 680 -20.76 -8.89 -2.23
N PHE A 681 -20.12 -9.63 -1.33
CA PHE A 681 -20.14 -11.09 -1.41
C PHE A 681 -21.55 -11.62 -1.13
N SER A 682 -22.07 -12.47 -2.02
CA SER A 682 -23.42 -13.02 -1.91
C SER A 682 -23.58 -13.99 -0.74
N ASN A 683 -22.49 -14.64 -0.30
CA ASN A 683 -22.45 -15.62 0.79
C ASN A 683 -23.53 -16.71 0.67
N PRO A 684 -23.55 -17.49 -0.42
CA PRO A 684 -24.64 -18.40 -0.75
C PRO A 684 -24.81 -19.53 0.27
N THR A 685 -23.76 -19.86 1.04
CA THR A 685 -23.78 -20.87 2.10
C THR A 685 -24.14 -20.31 3.48
N GLY A 686 -24.31 -18.99 3.60
CA GLY A 686 -24.63 -18.34 4.88
C GLY A 686 -23.52 -18.45 5.92
N ASN A 687 -22.27 -18.62 5.50
CA ASN A 687 -21.14 -18.78 6.43
C ASN A 687 -20.89 -17.46 7.20
N PRO A 688 -20.95 -17.45 8.54
CA PRO A 688 -20.73 -16.25 9.34
C PRO A 688 -19.36 -15.59 9.12
N ALA A 689 -18.35 -16.37 8.74
CA ALA A 689 -17.01 -15.85 8.43
C ALA A 689 -17.01 -14.87 7.25
N PHE A 690 -17.96 -15.01 6.31
CA PHE A 690 -18.09 -14.18 5.10
C PHE A 690 -19.25 -13.19 5.17
N ALA A 691 -19.91 -13.04 6.33
CA ALA A 691 -20.97 -12.04 6.48
C ALA A 691 -20.38 -10.63 6.27
N ASN A 692 -21.02 -9.79 5.45
CA ASN A 692 -20.57 -8.41 5.20
C ASN A 692 -19.13 -8.31 4.62
N THR A 693 -18.67 -9.27 3.83
CA THR A 693 -17.40 -9.13 3.10
C THR A 693 -17.61 -8.50 1.72
N THR A 694 -16.60 -7.78 1.25
CA THR A 694 -16.47 -7.42 -0.18
C THR A 694 -15.90 -8.62 -0.93
N ALA A 695 -16.29 -8.83 -2.19
CA ALA A 695 -15.69 -9.81 -3.09
C ALA A 695 -15.10 -9.12 -4.33
N LEU A 696 -13.98 -9.67 -4.81
CA LEU A 696 -13.50 -9.43 -6.16
C LEU A 696 -14.24 -10.35 -7.12
N GLN A 697 -14.97 -9.77 -8.06
CA GLN A 697 -15.59 -10.47 -9.16
C GLN A 697 -14.71 -10.32 -10.39
N VAL A 698 -14.39 -11.44 -11.04
CA VAL A 698 -13.82 -11.47 -12.38
C VAL A 698 -14.69 -12.35 -13.26
N GLN A 699 -15.13 -11.80 -14.38
CA GLN A 699 -15.98 -12.50 -15.33
C GLN A 699 -15.30 -12.50 -16.70
N ILE A 700 -15.12 -13.69 -17.26
CA ILE A 700 -14.65 -13.89 -18.64
C ILE A 700 -15.89 -14.05 -19.52
N ASP A 701 -15.97 -13.31 -20.63
CA ASP A 701 -17.04 -13.44 -21.60
C ASP A 701 -16.77 -14.63 -22.55
N PRO A 702 -17.54 -15.73 -22.46
CA PRO A 702 -17.34 -16.89 -23.31
C PRO A 702 -17.69 -16.64 -24.78
N ASN A 703 -18.47 -15.60 -25.08
CA ASN A 703 -18.88 -15.27 -26.44
C ASN A 703 -17.79 -14.48 -27.19
N ASN A 704 -16.99 -13.71 -26.46
CA ASN A 704 -15.90 -12.89 -26.97
C ASN A 704 -14.54 -13.49 -26.56
N MET A 705 -14.36 -14.77 -26.85
CA MET A 705 -13.13 -15.51 -26.62
C MET A 705 -12.63 -16.18 -27.90
N TYR A 706 -11.34 -16.01 -28.14
CA TYR A 706 -10.55 -16.74 -29.12
C TYR A 706 -9.64 -17.71 -28.37
N TYR A 707 -9.55 -18.95 -28.84
CA TYR A 707 -8.66 -19.94 -28.25
C TYR A 707 -8.17 -20.92 -29.32
N ILE A 708 -7.06 -21.56 -29.04
CA ILE A 708 -6.56 -22.68 -29.82
C ILE A 708 -6.18 -23.84 -28.90
N VAL A 709 -6.32 -25.05 -29.41
CA VAL A 709 -5.97 -26.29 -28.72
C VAL A 709 -5.01 -27.08 -29.58
N GLU A 710 -3.84 -27.42 -29.04
CA GLU A 710 -2.91 -28.39 -29.61
C GLU A 710 -2.85 -29.63 -28.72
N VAL A 711 -3.12 -30.80 -29.30
CA VAL A 711 -2.84 -32.07 -28.63
C VAL A 711 -1.38 -32.44 -28.87
N LEU A 712 -0.61 -32.63 -27.79
CA LEU A 712 0.80 -32.97 -27.87
C LEU A 712 0.98 -34.46 -28.15
N GLU A 713 1.85 -34.77 -29.11
CA GLU A 713 2.11 -36.14 -29.58
C GLU A 713 3.43 -36.70 -29.02
N GLY A 714 3.62 -38.01 -29.18
CA GLY A 714 4.84 -38.72 -28.80
C GLY A 714 4.74 -39.48 -27.48
N PRO A 715 5.70 -40.39 -27.20
CA PRO A 715 5.62 -41.34 -26.09
C PRO A 715 5.59 -40.67 -24.71
N THR A 716 6.09 -39.44 -24.60
CA THR A 716 6.10 -38.68 -23.33
C THR A 716 4.81 -37.90 -23.10
N ASN A 717 4.11 -37.48 -24.17
CA ASN A 717 2.96 -36.57 -24.10
C ASN A 717 1.62 -37.29 -24.30
N ASN A 718 1.61 -38.33 -25.13
CA ASN A 718 0.49 -39.20 -25.40
C ASN A 718 1.00 -40.66 -25.37
N PRO A 719 1.34 -41.19 -24.19
CA PRO A 719 2.01 -42.49 -24.03
C PRO A 719 1.17 -43.65 -24.55
N TYR A 720 -0.15 -43.49 -24.58
CA TYR A 720 -1.09 -44.53 -25.01
C TYR A 720 -1.39 -44.49 -26.52
N GLY A 721 -0.79 -43.56 -27.27
CA GLY A 721 -1.02 -43.43 -28.71
C GLY A 721 -2.48 -43.17 -29.06
N LEU A 722 -3.19 -42.44 -28.20
CA LEU A 722 -4.58 -42.04 -28.44
C LEU A 722 -4.65 -41.17 -29.70
N ASP A 723 -5.73 -41.30 -30.47
CA ASP A 723 -5.91 -40.53 -31.69
C ASP A 723 -6.02 -39.03 -31.36
N PRO A 724 -5.04 -38.19 -31.78
CA PRO A 724 -5.03 -36.76 -31.47
C PRO A 724 -6.25 -36.02 -32.03
N GLU A 725 -6.80 -36.48 -33.16
CA GLU A 725 -7.98 -35.87 -33.78
C GLU A 725 -9.22 -36.10 -32.90
N LYS A 726 -9.35 -37.29 -32.30
CA LYS A 726 -10.44 -37.60 -31.37
C LYS A 726 -10.31 -36.82 -30.07
N ILE A 727 -9.09 -36.71 -29.52
CA ILE A 727 -8.84 -35.89 -28.34
C ILE A 727 -9.23 -34.44 -28.62
N TYR A 728 -8.79 -33.89 -29.76
CA TYR A 728 -9.11 -32.52 -30.15
C TYR A 728 -10.63 -32.29 -30.24
N ARG A 729 -11.38 -33.17 -30.92
CA ARG A 729 -12.85 -33.06 -31.04
C ARG A 729 -13.60 -33.10 -29.71
N VAL A 730 -12.98 -33.67 -28.68
CA VAL A 730 -13.54 -33.76 -27.33
C VAL A 730 -13.15 -32.55 -26.51
N VAL A 731 -11.87 -32.16 -26.55
CA VAL A 731 -11.33 -31.07 -25.73
C VAL A 731 -11.78 -29.70 -26.24
N ASP A 732 -11.83 -29.50 -27.55
CA ASP A 732 -12.22 -28.23 -28.18
C ASP A 732 -13.56 -27.67 -27.65
N PRO A 733 -14.68 -28.42 -27.67
CA PRO A 733 -15.93 -27.94 -27.08
C PRO A 733 -15.88 -27.81 -25.55
N LEU A 734 -15.04 -28.59 -24.86
CA LEU A 734 -14.88 -28.52 -23.39
C LEU A 734 -14.22 -27.23 -22.93
N VAL A 735 -13.39 -26.57 -23.75
CA VAL A 735 -12.81 -25.26 -23.38
C VAL A 735 -13.92 -24.23 -23.12
N LYS A 736 -14.90 -24.14 -24.04
CA LYS A 736 -16.04 -23.22 -23.90
C LYS A 736 -17.12 -23.71 -22.93
N SER A 737 -17.39 -25.01 -22.90
CA SER A 737 -18.51 -25.57 -22.13
C SER A 737 -18.16 -25.97 -20.69
N LEU A 738 -16.87 -26.12 -20.35
CA LEU A 738 -16.42 -26.54 -19.02
C LEU A 738 -15.34 -25.63 -18.44
N VAL A 739 -14.24 -25.37 -19.18
CA VAL A 739 -13.08 -24.64 -18.64
C VAL A 739 -13.42 -23.19 -18.32
N VAL A 740 -14.02 -22.45 -19.25
CA VAL A 740 -14.44 -21.05 -18.99
C VAL A 740 -15.51 -20.96 -17.91
N PRO A 741 -16.60 -21.75 -17.94
CA PRO A 741 -17.55 -21.79 -16.84
C PRO A 741 -16.91 -22.11 -15.49
N LEU A 742 -15.96 -23.03 -15.43
CA LEU A 742 -15.22 -23.36 -14.20
C LEU A 742 -14.37 -22.18 -13.70
N LEU A 743 -13.61 -21.53 -14.59
CA LEU A 743 -12.81 -20.35 -14.26
C LEU A 743 -13.69 -19.21 -13.77
N ASN A 744 -14.80 -18.92 -14.48
CA ASN A 744 -15.80 -17.97 -14.03
C ASN A 744 -16.36 -18.37 -12.69
N ASN A 745 -16.71 -19.64 -12.46
CA ASN A 745 -17.23 -20.13 -11.18
C ASN A 745 -16.25 -20.00 -10.00
N ILE A 746 -14.93 -20.10 -10.26
CA ILE A 746 -13.90 -19.89 -9.24
C ILE A 746 -13.72 -18.39 -8.95
N LEU A 747 -13.74 -17.56 -9.99
CA LEU A 747 -13.40 -16.15 -9.92
C LEU A 747 -14.62 -15.22 -9.82
N TYR A 748 -15.85 -15.77 -9.85
CA TYR A 748 -17.10 -15.01 -9.90
C TYR A 748 -17.25 -14.09 -8.69
N GLU A 749 -16.93 -14.60 -7.51
CA GLU A 749 -16.99 -13.88 -6.25
C GLU A 749 -15.93 -14.42 -5.28
N VAL A 750 -14.74 -13.83 -5.30
CA VAL A 750 -13.66 -14.16 -4.36
C VAL A 750 -13.77 -13.22 -3.15
N PRO A 751 -14.26 -13.67 -1.98
CA PRO A 751 -14.40 -12.80 -0.81
C PRO A 751 -13.02 -12.33 -0.32
N LEU A 752 -12.90 -11.04 -0.02
CA LEU A 752 -11.71 -10.44 0.56
C LEU A 752 -11.68 -10.66 2.09
N ALA A 753 -10.48 -10.69 2.66
CA ALA A 753 -10.31 -10.79 4.11
C ALA A 753 -10.96 -9.58 4.82
N LYS A 754 -11.65 -9.83 5.93
CA LYS A 754 -12.25 -8.76 6.76
C LYS A 754 -11.23 -7.89 7.48
N GLN A 755 -10.03 -8.40 7.68
CA GLN A 755 -8.99 -7.72 8.43
C GLN A 755 -7.65 -7.91 7.71
N ILE A 756 -6.96 -6.81 7.48
CA ILE A 756 -5.60 -6.80 6.91
C ILE A 756 -4.64 -6.24 7.96
N PRO A 757 -3.67 -7.01 8.47
CA PRO A 757 -2.70 -6.47 9.42
C PRO A 757 -1.90 -5.32 8.80
N LEU A 758 -1.78 -4.21 9.53
CA LEU A 758 -1.03 -3.02 9.10
C LEU A 758 0.48 -3.13 9.36
N SER A 759 0.93 -4.18 10.04
CA SER A 759 2.34 -4.50 10.22
C SER A 759 2.56 -5.99 10.37
N THR A 760 3.60 -6.51 9.72
CA THR A 760 4.13 -7.86 9.93
C THR A 760 5.44 -7.87 10.70
N SER A 761 6.00 -6.69 11.01
CA SER A 761 7.26 -6.55 11.77
C SER A 761 6.98 -6.55 13.27
N VAL A 762 7.77 -7.23 14.09
CA VAL A 762 7.64 -7.19 15.57
C VAL A 762 8.15 -5.89 16.20
N SER A 763 8.78 -5.00 15.43
CA SER A 763 9.35 -3.75 15.94
C SER A 763 8.80 -2.49 15.27
N ASN A 764 8.17 -2.62 14.09
CA ASN A 764 7.77 -1.47 13.26
C ASN A 764 6.24 -1.43 13.04
N GLY A 765 5.70 -0.24 12.79
CA GLY A 765 4.28 -0.03 12.44
C GLY A 765 3.35 0.19 13.63
N LEU A 766 2.03 0.10 13.38
CA LEU A 766 0.96 0.36 14.34
C LEU A 766 0.63 -0.91 15.14
N ARG A 767 0.76 -0.86 16.47
CA ARG A 767 0.72 -2.04 17.33
C ARG A 767 0.40 -1.74 18.78
N THR A 768 -0.20 -2.70 19.45
CA THR A 768 -0.40 -2.73 20.91
C THR A 768 0.55 -3.75 21.54
N SER A 769 0.51 -3.90 22.87
CA SER A 769 1.24 -4.99 23.55
C SER A 769 0.74 -6.39 23.16
N SER A 770 -0.51 -6.50 22.68
CA SER A 770 -1.17 -7.76 22.31
C SER A 770 -1.00 -8.14 20.83
N GLY A 771 -0.58 -7.21 19.96
CA GLY A 771 -0.34 -7.53 18.54
C GLY A 771 -0.33 -6.32 17.60
N ALA A 772 -0.27 -6.59 16.29
CA ALA A 772 -0.36 -5.56 15.27
C ALA A 772 -1.81 -5.10 15.08
N CYS A 773 -2.00 -3.79 14.83
CA CYS A 773 -3.29 -3.27 14.39
C CYS A 773 -3.63 -3.74 12.96
N TRP A 774 -4.90 -3.68 12.57
CA TRP A 774 -5.42 -4.11 11.27
C TRP A 774 -6.33 -3.05 10.64
N LEU A 775 -6.38 -3.04 9.31
CA LEU A 775 -7.41 -2.37 8.53
C LEU A 775 -8.68 -3.23 8.55
N ASN A 776 -9.81 -2.64 8.95
CA ASN A 776 -11.08 -3.32 9.07
C ASN A 776 -11.88 -3.21 7.76
N LEU A 777 -11.78 -4.23 6.92
CA LEU A 777 -12.47 -4.37 5.64
C LEU A 777 -13.88 -5.00 5.77
N ASP A 778 -14.45 -5.09 6.97
CA ASP A 778 -15.89 -5.38 7.09
C ASP A 778 -16.67 -4.31 6.33
N ARG A 779 -17.63 -4.71 5.50
CA ARG A 779 -18.36 -3.80 4.61
C ARG A 779 -19.21 -2.77 5.36
N ASN A 780 -19.57 -3.06 6.61
CA ASN A 780 -20.22 -2.07 7.48
C ASN A 780 -19.24 -1.00 7.98
N VAL A 781 -17.94 -1.27 7.88
CA VAL A 781 -16.87 -0.37 8.31
C VAL A 781 -16.22 0.31 7.12
N ILE A 782 -15.82 -0.44 6.10
CA ILE A 782 -15.28 0.09 4.84
C ILE A 782 -16.04 -0.52 3.66
N ARG A 783 -16.70 0.33 2.88
CA ARG A 783 -17.26 -0.03 1.58
C ARG A 783 -16.18 0.11 0.51
N VAL A 784 -15.91 -0.98 -0.21
CA VAL A 784 -15.05 -0.96 -1.38
C VAL A 784 -15.89 -1.22 -2.62
N GLU A 785 -15.78 -0.37 -3.64
CA GLU A 785 -16.54 -0.48 -4.88
C GLU A 785 -15.74 0.02 -6.09
N THR A 786 -16.06 -0.50 -7.27
CA THR A 786 -15.56 -0.01 -8.56
C THR A 786 -16.53 1.01 -9.16
N LEU A 787 -15.99 2.12 -9.66
CA LEU A 787 -16.71 3.24 -10.23
C LEU A 787 -16.44 3.34 -11.74
N PRO A 788 -17.38 3.89 -12.53
CA PRO A 788 -17.15 4.12 -13.96
C PRO A 788 -16.26 5.35 -14.20
N ILE A 789 -15.52 5.34 -15.32
CA ILE A 789 -14.65 6.42 -15.79
C ILE A 789 -15.23 7.10 -17.04
N PRO A 790 -14.77 8.30 -17.44
CA PRO A 790 -15.25 8.94 -18.65
C PRO A 790 -15.01 8.07 -19.88
N SER A 791 -16.02 7.90 -20.72
CA SER A 791 -15.94 7.09 -21.95
C SER A 791 -14.95 7.62 -22.99
N ASN A 792 -14.46 8.85 -22.82
CA ASN A 792 -13.45 9.49 -23.66
C ASN A 792 -12.03 9.43 -23.05
N GLU A 793 -11.82 8.69 -21.96
CA GLU A 793 -10.48 8.50 -21.38
C GLU A 793 -9.58 7.72 -22.36
N THR A 794 -8.40 8.27 -22.62
CA THR A 794 -7.45 7.70 -23.59
C THR A 794 -6.56 6.63 -22.98
N THR A 795 -6.37 6.68 -21.65
CA THR A 795 -5.61 5.70 -20.89
C THR A 795 -6.54 5.10 -19.83
N PRO A 796 -7.32 4.05 -20.18
CA PRO A 796 -8.30 3.50 -19.26
C PRO A 796 -7.63 2.98 -17.96
N TYR A 797 -8.35 3.08 -16.85
CA TYR A 797 -7.87 2.67 -15.53
C TYR A 797 -9.00 2.07 -14.69
N LEU A 798 -8.66 1.17 -13.77
CA LEU A 798 -9.58 0.71 -12.74
C LEU A 798 -9.80 1.86 -11.76
N PHE A 799 -11.04 2.32 -11.64
CA PHE A 799 -11.40 3.35 -10.69
C PHE A 799 -12.09 2.72 -9.47
N ALA A 800 -11.39 2.69 -8.34
CA ALA A 800 -11.88 2.11 -7.10
C ALA A 800 -12.12 3.18 -6.04
N ARG A 801 -13.09 2.93 -5.16
CA ARG A 801 -13.41 3.75 -4.01
C ARG A 801 -13.37 2.91 -2.74
N LEU A 802 -12.72 3.43 -1.71
CA LEU A 802 -12.76 2.91 -0.35
C LEU A 802 -13.39 3.98 0.56
N GLU A 803 -14.57 3.69 1.09
CA GLU A 803 -15.34 4.63 1.90
C GLU A 803 -15.52 4.09 3.32
N ALA A 804 -15.13 4.88 4.32
CA ALA A 804 -15.46 4.59 5.70
C ALA A 804 -16.96 4.80 5.95
N MET A 805 -17.66 3.72 6.30
CA MET A 805 -19.12 3.67 6.49
C MET A 805 -19.54 3.85 7.96
N THR A 806 -18.60 3.75 8.89
CA THR A 806 -18.85 3.91 10.32
C THR A 806 -19.19 5.35 10.70
N ALA A 807 -19.83 5.53 11.86
CA ALA A 807 -20.00 6.84 12.47
C ALA A 807 -18.67 7.36 13.04
N ASP A 808 -17.92 6.51 13.76
CA ASP A 808 -16.54 6.79 14.14
C ASP A 808 -15.58 6.28 13.06
N LYS A 809 -15.05 7.20 12.26
CA LYS A 809 -14.10 6.88 11.19
C LYS A 809 -12.79 6.27 11.70
N GLY A 810 -12.48 6.38 12.99
CA GLY A 810 -11.33 5.72 13.62
C GLY A 810 -11.42 4.19 13.65
N GLU A 811 -12.63 3.61 13.58
CA GLU A 811 -12.87 2.15 13.57
C GLU A 811 -12.36 1.46 12.28
N VAL A 812 -11.99 2.23 11.27
CA VAL A 812 -11.28 1.77 10.07
C VAL A 812 -9.99 1.05 10.44
N ILE A 813 -9.33 1.45 11.55
CA ILE A 813 -8.21 0.72 12.14
C ILE A 813 -8.69 -0.01 13.41
N GLY A 814 -8.58 -1.33 13.45
CA GLY A 814 -8.74 -2.09 14.70
C GLY A 814 -7.38 -2.42 15.32
N CYS A 815 -7.32 -2.52 16.64
CA CYS A 815 -6.11 -2.94 17.35
C CYS A 815 -6.47 -4.01 18.41
N PRO A 816 -5.58 -5.00 18.65
CA PRO A 816 -5.82 -6.08 19.60
C PRO A 816 -5.57 -5.67 21.04
#